data_AF-A0A534XYY1-F1
#
_entry.id   AF-A0A534XYY1-F1
#
_cell.length_a   1.000
_cell.length_b   1.000
_cell.length_c   1.000
_cell.angle_alpha   90.00
_cell.angle_beta   90.00
_cell.angle_gamma   90.00
#
_symmetry.space_group_name_H-M   'P 1'
#
loop_
_entity.id
_entity.type
_entity.pdbx_description
1 polymer ?
#
loop_
_entity_poly.entity_id
_entity_poly.type
_entity_poly.pdbx_seq_one_letter_code
_entity_poly.pdbx_strand_id
1 'polypeptide(L)'
;MSRKRDGLRAAIGVALVAFTASLSCMPGVSSDSSGPPPGPPPGLYEPMSTASSVGKVKNLLVGLPPTDAEVQAVSADPTALRGLVSQWIATPEHAAKLQRFFANAFQQNQAVTADFGDQLGDSAQGRLDARLLANLRESFARTAIALAQESKPFTATLTTQRFMLTPRLMALYAFMDAMQVTDSGSTTDLFQKANPGFQFTLTAKQGAIPLQQTLDPASPNYMVWYAPQLAGAAYDPLCPQDPIIYNGGTGQPSITAAMFVMLQGLPAAFSVTTPSGSHGCQPPAFPAANVPLTVADTQQWQMVTVRQPAASESTTRVFDLPSFRAGANLVLKTPRVGFFTTPSFLAEWNTNGSNQARVTLNQTLIVALGRAITSQTATPPPSLAALDQTHASQGTACLACHQSLDPMRQFFRQQYSYYFHPQTNITQSSLPGSFGFRGVTSQGSTIFDLANLLAAHPDFAGAWTQKLCTWANSAPCLETDPEFVRIARVFATSNFSWSTLTVELFSSPLVSYGGPTDTARQSGQVFSVTRRDHLCAALSNRLAIPDACGLLAGTTVPRAVQLIVAVLPSDQYSRGAEQAVLANDPNLFFRTGLENICASLAGQVVDAGSATRWSSLNPDAAISDFVHGLMGIETARDATPLGILQGHFQAAKGGGSSASDALKSTFVLACLSPSIAGIGQ
;
A
#
# COMPACT_ATOMS: atom_id res chain seq x y z
N MET A 1 -30.65 -25.66 49.36
CA MET A 1 -31.49 -26.86 49.26
C MET A 1 -32.44 -26.71 48.06
N SER A 2 -32.64 -27.81 47.32
CA SER A 2 -33.67 -28.07 46.29
C SER A 2 -33.73 -27.26 44.97
N ARG A 3 -33.22 -27.91 43.90
CA ARG A 3 -33.91 -28.39 42.66
C ARG A 3 -35.31 -27.79 42.37
N LYS A 4 -35.72 -27.45 41.13
CA LYS A 4 -35.63 -28.19 39.85
C LYS A 4 -36.23 -27.35 38.68
N ARG A 5 -35.65 -27.46 37.45
CA ARG A 5 -36.26 -27.62 36.09
C ARG A 5 -37.25 -26.54 35.56
N ASP A 6 -37.30 -26.10 34.30
CA ASP A 6 -36.99 -26.68 32.97
C ASP A 6 -36.73 -25.56 31.93
N GLY A 7 -36.09 -25.86 30.79
CA GLY A 7 -36.03 -24.92 29.66
C GLY A 7 -34.98 -25.21 28.57
N LEU A 8 -35.20 -26.29 27.82
CA LEU A 8 -34.78 -26.59 26.44
C LEU A 8 -33.78 -25.61 25.75
N ARG A 9 -32.55 -26.05 25.50
CA ARG A 9 -31.66 -25.47 24.47
C ARG A 9 -31.25 -26.55 23.47
N ALA A 10 -31.51 -26.27 22.20
CA ALA A 10 -31.03 -27.03 21.06
C ALA A 10 -29.49 -26.99 21.02
N ALA A 11 -28.90 -28.17 20.88
CA ALA A 11 -27.46 -28.33 20.71
C ALA A 11 -27.08 -28.06 19.25
N ILE A 12 -26.25 -27.05 19.01
CA ILE A 12 -25.40 -26.96 17.83
C ILE A 12 -23.98 -27.18 18.34
N GLY A 13 -23.46 -28.39 18.13
CA GLY A 13 -22.08 -28.73 18.45
C GLY A 13 -21.14 -28.06 17.46
N VAL A 14 -20.35 -27.10 17.93
CA VAL A 14 -19.17 -26.60 17.21
C VAL A 14 -17.98 -27.43 17.70
N ALA A 15 -17.45 -28.27 16.82
CA ALA A 15 -16.20 -28.98 17.05
C ALA A 15 -15.04 -27.98 17.04
N LEU A 16 -14.39 -27.81 18.20
CA LEU A 16 -13.11 -27.13 18.31
C LEU A 16 -12.03 -28.03 17.69
N VAL A 17 -11.53 -27.68 16.50
CA VAL A 17 -10.28 -28.24 15.98
C VAL A 17 -9.15 -27.38 16.52
N ALA A 18 -8.46 -27.87 17.55
CA ALA A 18 -7.21 -27.31 18.01
C ALA A 18 -6.11 -27.65 17.01
N PHE A 19 -5.71 -26.69 16.18
CA PHE A 19 -4.49 -26.78 15.37
C PHE A 19 -3.29 -26.40 16.24
N THR A 20 -2.65 -27.41 16.84
CA THR A 20 -1.28 -27.29 17.33
C THR A 20 -0.33 -27.30 16.13
N ALA A 21 0.31 -26.17 15.82
CA ALA A 21 1.38 -26.09 14.84
C ALA A 21 2.67 -26.68 15.43
N SER A 22 2.88 -27.97 15.22
CA SER A 22 4.18 -28.61 15.40
C SER A 22 5.08 -28.24 14.21
N LEU A 23 6.11 -27.42 14.46
CA LEU A 23 7.27 -27.31 13.57
C LEU A 23 8.01 -28.65 13.61
N SER A 24 7.69 -29.53 12.66
CA SER A 24 8.47 -30.74 12.41
C SER A 24 9.60 -30.41 11.43
N CYS A 25 10.84 -30.41 11.93
CA CYS A 25 12.03 -30.57 11.11
C CYS A 25 11.91 -31.89 10.33
N MET A 26 11.71 -31.82 9.02
CA MET A 26 11.85 -32.99 8.14
C MET A 26 13.25 -33.03 7.53
N PRO A 27 13.85 -34.23 7.34
CA PRO A 27 15.14 -34.39 6.70
C PRO A 27 15.06 -34.00 5.22
N GLY A 28 16.14 -33.42 4.71
CA GLY A 28 16.25 -32.95 3.33
C GLY A 28 15.94 -34.04 2.32
N VAL A 29 14.89 -33.81 1.54
CA VAL A 29 14.68 -34.47 0.26
C VAL A 29 15.48 -33.66 -0.77
N SER A 30 16.44 -34.31 -1.40
CA SER A 30 17.20 -33.78 -2.55
C SER A 30 16.23 -33.39 -3.66
N SER A 31 16.05 -32.08 -3.83
CA SER A 31 15.29 -31.46 -4.92
C SER A 31 16.20 -31.23 -6.11
N ASP A 32 16.65 -32.31 -6.75
CA ASP A 32 17.17 -32.22 -8.12
C ASP A 32 15.96 -32.16 -9.07
N SER A 33 15.47 -30.94 -9.33
CA SER A 33 14.83 -30.49 -10.59
C SER A 33 13.95 -29.23 -10.39
N SER A 34 14.55 -28.12 -9.98
CA SER A 34 13.93 -26.79 -10.09
C SER A 34 14.82 -25.82 -10.87
N GLY A 35 15.23 -26.23 -12.06
CA GLY A 35 15.73 -25.29 -13.07
C GLY A 35 14.55 -24.66 -13.82
N PRO A 36 14.67 -23.41 -14.30
CA PRO A 36 13.77 -22.91 -15.33
C PRO A 36 13.76 -23.90 -16.51
N PRO A 37 12.66 -24.01 -17.28
CA PRO A 37 12.71 -24.71 -18.56
C PRO A 37 13.91 -24.18 -19.37
N PRO A 38 14.66 -25.04 -20.08
CA PRO A 38 15.81 -24.59 -20.84
C PRO A 38 15.38 -23.45 -21.76
N GLY A 39 16.08 -22.32 -21.64
CA GLY A 39 15.89 -21.17 -22.52
C GLY A 39 16.01 -21.59 -23.99
N PRO A 40 15.42 -20.82 -24.92
CA PRO A 40 15.51 -21.13 -26.35
C PRO A 40 16.98 -21.34 -26.75
N PRO A 41 17.27 -22.29 -27.67
CA PRO A 41 18.64 -22.61 -28.06
C PRO A 41 19.40 -21.36 -28.50
N PRO A 42 20.70 -21.24 -28.18
CA PRO A 42 21.51 -20.08 -28.54
C PRO A 42 21.46 -19.82 -30.05
N GLY A 43 20.94 -18.67 -30.47
CA GLY A 43 21.02 -18.23 -31.88
C GLY A 43 19.78 -17.61 -32.51
N LEU A 44 18.61 -17.56 -31.84
CA LEU A 44 17.38 -16.97 -32.40
C LEU A 44 16.74 -15.96 -31.43
N TYR A 45 17.43 -14.86 -31.13
CA TYR A 45 16.77 -13.69 -30.54
C TYR A 45 16.28 -12.79 -31.67
N GLU A 46 14.97 -12.70 -31.84
CA GLU A 46 14.35 -11.74 -32.76
C GLU A 46 13.94 -10.49 -31.97
N PRO A 47 14.59 -9.32 -32.18
CA PRO A 47 14.20 -8.10 -31.50
C PRO A 47 12.74 -7.75 -31.76
N MET A 48 12.08 -7.16 -30.76
CA MET A 48 10.73 -6.62 -30.97
C MET A 48 10.75 -5.53 -32.05
N SER A 49 9.67 -5.44 -32.82
CA SER A 49 9.48 -4.33 -33.76
C SER A 49 9.51 -2.99 -33.00
N THR A 50 10.00 -1.92 -33.63
CA THR A 50 10.09 -0.59 -33.00
C THR A 50 8.76 -0.16 -32.39
N ALA A 51 7.67 -0.28 -33.15
CA ALA A 51 6.35 0.10 -32.67
C ALA A 51 5.91 -0.70 -31.44
N SER A 52 6.19 -2.02 -31.42
CA SER A 52 5.88 -2.87 -30.26
C SER A 52 6.74 -2.53 -29.04
N SER A 53 8.03 -2.24 -29.24
CA SER A 53 8.94 -1.81 -28.15
C SER A 53 8.50 -0.49 -27.53
N VAL A 54 8.26 0.53 -28.36
CA VAL A 54 7.80 1.85 -27.92
C VAL A 54 6.43 1.72 -27.23
N GLY A 55 5.52 0.94 -27.81
CA GLY A 55 4.20 0.69 -27.24
C GLY A 55 4.24 -0.02 -25.89
N LYS A 56 5.09 -1.04 -25.73
CA LYS A 56 5.32 -1.71 -24.44
C LYS A 56 5.79 -0.70 -23.39
N VAL A 57 6.84 0.05 -23.69
CA VAL A 57 7.46 0.99 -22.74
C VAL A 57 6.47 2.08 -22.32
N LYS A 58 5.82 2.75 -23.29
CA LYS A 58 4.87 3.81 -22.99
C LYS A 58 3.66 3.30 -22.22
N ASN A 59 3.11 2.14 -22.59
CA ASN A 59 2.00 1.54 -21.86
C ASN A 59 2.40 1.21 -20.41
N LEU A 60 3.59 0.66 -20.17
CA LEU A 60 4.08 0.38 -18.81
C LEU A 60 4.25 1.66 -18.00
N LEU A 61 4.78 2.74 -18.57
CA LEU A 61 5.04 3.99 -17.85
C LEU A 61 3.81 4.86 -17.62
N VAL A 62 2.91 4.98 -18.60
CA VAL A 62 1.78 5.93 -18.59
C VAL A 62 0.44 5.32 -19.00
N GLY A 63 0.36 4.05 -19.40
CA GLY A 63 -0.91 3.40 -19.80
C GLY A 63 -1.48 3.88 -21.14
N LEU A 64 -0.75 4.75 -21.85
CA LEU A 64 -1.15 5.32 -23.13
C LEU A 64 -0.46 4.60 -24.29
N PRO A 65 -1.08 4.58 -25.48
CA PRO A 65 -0.44 4.08 -26.68
C PRO A 65 0.59 5.07 -27.24
N PRO A 66 1.56 4.59 -28.05
CA PRO A 66 2.49 5.47 -28.75
C PRO A 66 1.77 6.20 -29.88
N THR A 67 2.23 7.41 -30.17
CA THR A 67 1.82 8.18 -31.35
C THR A 67 2.70 7.80 -32.54
N ASP A 68 2.20 8.00 -33.75
CA ASP A 68 2.96 7.76 -34.99
C ASP A 68 4.29 8.52 -35.01
N ALA A 69 4.30 9.77 -34.51
CA ALA A 69 5.51 10.59 -34.41
C ALA A 69 6.55 10.01 -33.44
N GLU A 70 6.11 9.45 -32.30
CA GLU A 70 7.00 8.78 -31.35
C GLU A 70 7.59 7.50 -31.96
N VAL A 71 6.78 6.69 -32.64
CA VAL A 71 7.27 5.49 -33.33
C VAL A 71 8.27 5.88 -34.42
N GLN A 72 7.95 6.87 -35.26
CA GLN A 72 8.81 7.33 -36.34
C GLN A 72 10.14 7.89 -35.82
N ALA A 73 10.12 8.63 -34.70
CA ALA A 73 11.34 9.14 -34.07
C ALA A 73 12.29 8.01 -33.66
N VAL A 74 11.77 6.94 -33.04
CA VAL A 74 12.58 5.79 -32.62
C VAL A 74 12.99 4.92 -33.82
N SER A 75 12.15 4.82 -34.85
CA SER A 75 12.52 4.13 -36.09
C SER A 75 13.66 4.83 -36.83
N ALA A 76 13.71 6.16 -36.80
CA ALA A 76 14.79 6.95 -37.38
C ALA A 76 16.07 6.91 -36.52
N ASP A 77 15.92 6.94 -35.20
CA ASP A 77 17.03 6.89 -34.24
C ASP A 77 16.61 6.11 -32.98
N PRO A 78 17.10 4.86 -32.79
CA PRO A 78 16.78 4.06 -31.62
C PRO A 78 17.13 4.74 -30.28
N THR A 79 18.07 5.69 -30.28
CA THR A 79 18.46 6.42 -29.06
C THR A 79 17.40 7.45 -28.63
N ALA A 80 16.47 7.82 -29.53
CA ALA A 80 15.37 8.73 -29.23
C ALA A 80 14.43 8.20 -28.14
N LEU A 81 14.34 6.87 -27.95
CA LEU A 81 13.49 6.26 -26.91
C LEU A 81 13.83 6.80 -25.51
N ARG A 82 15.11 7.03 -25.22
CA ARG A 82 15.56 7.58 -23.94
C ARG A 82 14.97 8.97 -23.68
N GLY A 83 14.93 9.83 -24.70
CA GLY A 83 14.33 11.15 -24.64
C GLY A 83 12.81 11.09 -24.41
N LEU A 84 12.12 10.19 -25.12
CA LEU A 84 10.68 9.98 -24.95
C LEU A 84 10.32 9.46 -23.55
N VAL A 85 11.08 8.49 -23.02
CA VAL A 85 10.90 8.01 -21.64
C VAL A 85 11.02 9.16 -20.65
N SER A 86 12.02 10.04 -20.82
CA SER A 86 12.17 11.22 -19.97
C SER A 86 10.96 12.16 -20.01
N GLN A 87 10.29 12.28 -21.16
CA GLN A 87 9.06 13.08 -21.29
C GLN A 87 7.86 12.38 -20.63
N TRP A 88 7.70 11.07 -20.84
CA TRP A 88 6.59 10.31 -20.28
C TRP A 88 6.63 10.24 -18.75
N ILE A 89 7.81 10.13 -18.13
CA ILE A 89 7.90 10.09 -16.66
C ILE A 89 7.57 11.44 -15.99
N ALA A 90 7.47 12.52 -16.78
CA ALA A 90 7.07 13.83 -16.29
C ALA A 90 5.55 14.04 -16.27
N THR A 91 4.75 13.08 -16.78
CA THR A 91 3.30 13.24 -16.89
C THR A 91 2.54 12.81 -15.62
N PRO A 92 1.31 13.33 -15.39
CA PRO A 92 0.46 12.89 -14.27
C PRO A 92 0.12 11.40 -14.31
N GLU A 93 -0.02 10.81 -15.50
CA GLU A 93 -0.30 9.39 -15.68
C GLU A 93 0.84 8.53 -15.12
N HIS A 94 2.09 8.97 -15.31
CA HIS A 94 3.24 8.28 -14.72
C HIS A 94 3.20 8.36 -13.20
N ALA A 95 2.93 9.53 -12.62
CA ALA A 95 2.84 9.70 -11.17
C ALA A 95 1.79 8.75 -10.55
N ALA A 96 0.64 8.56 -11.21
CA ALA A 96 -0.40 7.63 -10.75
C ALA A 96 0.07 6.17 -10.78
N LYS A 97 0.71 5.73 -11.87
CA LYS A 97 1.26 4.36 -11.96
C LYS A 97 2.41 4.13 -10.97
N LEU A 98 3.28 5.12 -10.82
CA LEU A 98 4.38 5.09 -9.88
C LEU A 98 3.91 4.95 -8.43
N GLN A 99 2.81 5.64 -8.07
CA GLN A 99 2.23 5.52 -6.73
C GLN A 99 1.80 4.07 -6.42
N ARG A 100 1.17 3.38 -7.39
CA ARG A 100 0.79 1.97 -7.22
C ARG A 100 2.00 1.06 -7.14
N PHE A 101 2.99 1.25 -8.03
CA PHE A 101 4.25 0.52 -7.96
C PHE A 101 4.90 0.66 -6.58
N PHE A 102 5.07 1.89 -6.06
CA PHE A 102 5.69 2.09 -4.75
C PHE A 102 4.86 1.53 -3.60
N ALA A 103 3.53 1.63 -3.63
CA ALA A 103 2.70 1.03 -2.58
C ALA A 103 2.92 -0.49 -2.48
N ASN A 104 3.10 -1.17 -3.62
CA ASN A 104 3.39 -2.60 -3.69
C ASN A 104 4.87 -2.91 -3.38
N ALA A 105 5.82 -2.16 -3.96
CA ALA A 105 7.26 -2.39 -3.81
C ALA A 105 7.76 -2.14 -2.38
N PHE A 106 7.16 -1.19 -1.67
CA PHE A 106 7.38 -0.97 -0.23
C PHE A 106 6.56 -1.92 0.66
N GLN A 107 5.71 -2.76 0.07
CA GLN A 107 4.92 -3.78 0.77
C GLN A 107 4.01 -3.19 1.87
N GLN A 108 3.20 -2.19 1.48
CA GLN A 108 2.28 -1.49 2.41
C GLN A 108 0.85 -1.40 1.91
N ASN A 109 0.53 -2.04 0.77
CA ASN A 109 -0.77 -1.95 0.14
C ASN A 109 -1.70 -3.14 0.47
N GLN A 110 -1.19 -4.17 1.17
CA GLN A 110 -1.96 -5.38 1.46
C GLN A 110 -2.59 -5.34 2.86
N ALA A 111 -2.03 -4.55 3.80
CA ALA A 111 -2.55 -4.40 5.17
C ALA A 111 -4.04 -4.09 5.23
N VAL A 112 -4.85 -4.94 5.86
CA VAL A 112 -6.29 -4.72 6.10
C VAL A 112 -6.54 -4.13 7.50
N THR A 113 -7.75 -3.66 7.78
CA THR A 113 -8.11 -3.06 9.09
C THR A 113 -7.72 -3.94 10.28
N ALA A 114 -7.87 -5.25 10.17
CA ALA A 114 -7.53 -6.19 11.24
C ALA A 114 -6.03 -6.18 11.61
N ASP A 115 -5.14 -5.96 10.63
CA ASP A 115 -3.68 -5.99 10.80
C ASP A 115 -3.17 -4.85 11.70
N PHE A 116 -3.95 -3.78 11.86
CA PHE A 116 -3.63 -2.66 12.74
C PHE A 116 -4.01 -2.91 14.20
N GLY A 117 -4.58 -4.09 14.54
CA GLY A 117 -5.04 -4.41 15.89
C GLY A 117 -3.98 -4.23 16.97
N ASP A 118 -2.77 -4.72 16.72
CA ASP A 118 -1.66 -4.60 17.68
C ASP A 118 -1.27 -3.14 17.94
N GLN A 119 -1.42 -2.26 16.94
CA GLN A 119 -1.05 -0.85 17.06
C GLN A 119 -2.16 -0.01 17.68
N LEU A 120 -3.42 -0.33 17.41
CA LEU A 120 -4.59 0.50 17.75
C LEU A 120 -5.36 0.01 18.98
N GLY A 121 -5.24 -1.28 19.31
CA GLY A 121 -6.07 -1.96 20.30
C GLY A 121 -7.57 -1.94 19.98
N ASP A 122 -8.38 -2.57 20.83
CA ASP A 122 -9.83 -2.70 20.64
C ASP A 122 -10.56 -1.35 20.54
N SER A 123 -9.98 -0.29 21.14
CA SER A 123 -10.61 1.03 21.21
C SER A 123 -10.63 1.77 19.87
N ALA A 124 -9.71 1.47 18.95
CA ALA A 124 -9.57 2.16 17.66
C ALA A 124 -9.54 1.22 16.45
N GLN A 125 -9.31 -0.10 16.62
CA GLN A 125 -9.21 -1.07 15.52
C GLN A 125 -10.47 -1.09 14.62
N GLY A 126 -11.67 -1.08 15.21
CA GLY A 126 -12.95 -1.08 14.46
C GLY A 126 -13.32 0.25 13.80
N ARG A 127 -12.44 1.25 13.83
CA ARG A 127 -12.72 2.64 13.43
C ARG A 127 -11.90 3.12 12.23
N LEU A 128 -11.08 2.24 11.63
CA LEU A 128 -10.45 2.52 10.34
C LEU A 128 -11.49 2.32 9.22
N ASP A 129 -12.11 3.41 8.77
CA ASP A 129 -12.93 3.37 7.56
C ASP A 129 -12.09 3.16 6.30
N ALA A 130 -12.76 2.89 5.17
CA ALA A 130 -12.11 2.59 3.91
C ALA A 130 -11.17 3.72 3.42
N ARG A 131 -11.46 4.99 3.75
CA ARG A 131 -10.64 6.13 3.31
C ARG A 131 -9.39 6.27 4.17
N LEU A 132 -9.51 6.09 5.48
CA LEU A 132 -8.35 6.12 6.37
C LEU A 132 -7.43 4.93 6.10
N LEU A 133 -7.99 3.74 5.83
CA LEU A 133 -7.20 2.58 5.40
C LEU A 133 -6.46 2.85 4.07
N ALA A 134 -7.13 3.47 3.10
CA ALA A 134 -6.48 3.88 1.85
C ALA A 134 -5.36 4.91 2.09
N ASN A 135 -5.59 5.92 2.94
CA ASN A 135 -4.55 6.87 3.34
C ASN A 135 -3.34 6.17 3.98
N LEU A 136 -3.55 5.21 4.88
CA LEU A 136 -2.47 4.42 5.47
C LEU A 136 -1.65 3.69 4.39
N ARG A 137 -2.31 3.02 3.44
CA ARG A 137 -1.64 2.29 2.35
C ARG A 137 -0.91 3.19 1.35
N GLU A 138 -1.38 4.43 1.16
CA GLU A 138 -0.82 5.37 0.18
C GLU A 138 0.28 6.28 0.74
N SER A 139 0.29 6.53 2.05
CA SER A 139 1.15 7.54 2.68
C SER A 139 2.62 7.42 2.30
N PHE A 140 3.20 6.21 2.40
CA PHE A 140 4.61 6.05 2.10
C PHE A 140 4.92 6.09 0.60
N ALA A 141 4.03 5.55 -0.25
CA ALA A 141 4.19 5.64 -1.69
C ALA A 141 4.22 7.11 -2.17
N ARG A 142 3.33 7.94 -1.62
CA ARG A 142 3.32 9.39 -1.86
C ARG A 142 4.58 10.06 -1.31
N THR A 143 5.10 9.60 -0.17
CA THR A 143 6.37 10.06 0.41
C THR A 143 7.54 9.81 -0.54
N ALA A 144 7.66 8.60 -1.08
CA ALA A 144 8.71 8.26 -2.02
C ALA A 144 8.63 9.09 -3.31
N ILE A 145 7.43 9.35 -3.84
CA ILE A 145 7.22 10.24 -4.99
C ILE A 145 7.69 11.67 -4.66
N ALA A 146 7.26 12.23 -3.53
CA ALA A 146 7.64 13.58 -3.13
C ALA A 146 9.17 13.72 -2.99
N LEU A 147 9.84 12.74 -2.38
CA LEU A 147 11.30 12.73 -2.27
C LEU A 147 11.99 12.65 -3.65
N ALA A 148 11.48 11.82 -4.55
CA ALA A 148 12.01 11.72 -5.91
C ALA A 148 11.81 13.02 -6.71
N GLN A 149 10.66 13.69 -6.57
CA GLN A 149 10.38 14.99 -7.18
C GLN A 149 11.25 16.11 -6.61
N GLU A 150 11.60 16.04 -5.32
CA GLU A 150 12.60 16.91 -4.68
C GLU A 150 14.05 16.57 -5.08
N SER A 151 14.26 15.65 -6.02
CA SER A 151 15.57 15.16 -6.45
C SER A 151 16.45 14.64 -5.30
N LYS A 152 15.83 14.10 -4.24
CA LYS A 152 16.55 13.41 -3.18
C LYS A 152 17.07 12.07 -3.71
N PRO A 153 18.23 11.59 -3.21
CA PRO A 153 18.66 10.22 -3.50
C PRO A 153 17.57 9.25 -3.05
N PHE A 154 17.28 8.22 -3.83
CA PHE A 154 16.20 7.29 -3.52
C PHE A 154 16.45 6.49 -2.22
N THR A 155 17.70 6.39 -1.77
CA THR A 155 18.06 5.91 -0.43
C THR A 155 17.45 6.75 0.70
N ALA A 156 17.02 7.99 0.45
CA ALA A 156 16.26 8.80 1.41
C ALA A 156 14.93 8.15 1.83
N THR A 157 14.40 7.21 1.05
CA THR A 157 13.23 6.40 1.46
C THR A 157 13.51 5.50 2.68
N LEU A 158 14.79 5.28 3.02
CA LEU A 158 15.21 4.57 4.23
C LEU A 158 15.43 5.50 5.40
N THR A 159 15.86 6.74 5.17
CA THR A 159 16.35 7.67 6.20
C THR A 159 15.44 8.87 6.46
N THR A 160 14.39 9.07 5.65
CA THR A 160 13.47 10.19 5.81
C THR A 160 12.73 10.14 7.14
N GLN A 161 12.59 11.31 7.76
CA GLN A 161 11.66 11.56 8.86
C GLN A 161 10.44 12.38 8.40
N ARG A 162 10.36 12.65 7.09
CA ARG A 162 9.25 13.35 6.45
C ARG A 162 8.34 12.34 5.78
N PHE A 163 7.05 12.45 6.02
CA PHE A 163 6.02 11.55 5.50
C PHE A 163 4.87 12.37 4.90
N MET A 164 4.34 11.92 3.78
CA MET A 164 3.09 12.44 3.24
C MET A 164 1.95 11.97 4.13
N LEU A 165 1.34 12.88 4.88
CA LEU A 165 0.25 12.62 5.81
C LEU A 165 -0.93 13.53 5.48
N THR A 166 -2.14 13.03 5.76
CA THR A 166 -3.35 13.84 5.80
C THR A 166 -3.62 14.28 7.24
N PRO A 167 -4.40 15.36 7.49
CA PRO A 167 -4.73 15.75 8.86
C PRO A 167 -5.34 14.61 9.69
N ARG A 168 -6.12 13.72 9.07
CA ARG A 168 -6.63 12.52 9.73
C ARG A 168 -5.54 11.49 10.07
N LEU A 169 -4.55 11.29 9.20
CA LEU A 169 -3.38 10.45 9.52
C LEU A 169 -2.52 11.08 10.64
N MET A 170 -2.38 12.40 10.66
CA MET A 170 -1.65 13.10 11.72
C MET A 170 -2.32 12.89 13.08
N ALA A 171 -3.65 12.98 13.15
CA ALA A 171 -4.41 12.64 14.35
C ALA A 171 -4.22 11.17 14.76
N LEU A 172 -4.19 10.24 13.80
CA LEU A 172 -3.92 8.81 14.07
C LEU A 172 -2.51 8.60 14.66
N TYR A 173 -1.48 9.23 14.10
CA TYR A 173 -0.12 9.15 14.62
C TYR A 173 -0.01 9.71 16.04
N ALA A 174 -0.65 10.86 16.31
CA ALA A 174 -0.71 11.45 17.64
C ALA A 174 -1.48 10.59 18.64
N PHE A 175 -2.57 9.93 18.20
CA PHE A 175 -3.29 8.93 19.01
C PHE A 175 -2.37 7.74 19.37
N MET A 176 -1.73 7.13 18.38
CA MET A 176 -0.84 5.99 18.59
C MET A 176 0.30 6.33 19.55
N ASP A 177 0.86 7.54 19.48
CA ASP A 177 1.95 7.97 20.36
C ASP A 177 1.51 8.34 21.78
N ALA A 178 0.27 8.79 21.94
CA ALA A 178 -0.32 9.06 23.26
C ALA A 178 -0.68 7.77 24.00
N MET A 179 -0.83 6.65 23.30
CA MET A 179 -1.00 5.33 23.89
C MET A 179 0.35 4.65 24.10
N GLN A 180 0.42 3.75 25.07
CA GLN A 180 1.57 2.88 25.29
C GLN A 180 1.07 1.47 25.59
N VAL A 181 1.57 0.49 24.85
CA VAL A 181 1.32 -0.92 25.11
C VAL A 181 2.65 -1.64 25.33
N THR A 182 2.84 -2.22 26.51
CA THR A 182 4.07 -2.94 26.87
C THR A 182 4.13 -4.32 26.21
N ASP A 183 5.27 -5.00 26.28
CA ASP A 183 5.41 -6.39 25.79
C ASP A 183 4.45 -7.38 26.46
N SER A 184 3.94 -7.08 27.66
CA SER A 184 2.94 -7.89 28.36
C SER A 184 1.50 -7.54 27.97
N GLY A 185 1.29 -6.62 27.02
CA GLY A 185 -0.03 -6.13 26.61
C GLY A 185 -0.64 -5.10 27.55
N SER A 186 0.10 -4.64 28.57
CA SER A 186 -0.42 -3.61 29.48
C SER A 186 -0.55 -2.28 28.74
N THR A 187 -1.74 -1.70 28.75
CA THR A 187 -2.05 -0.46 28.03
C THR A 187 -2.10 0.73 28.99
N THR A 188 -1.47 1.83 28.63
CA THR A 188 -1.49 3.10 29.36
C THR A 188 -1.76 4.25 28.42
N ASP A 189 -2.69 5.14 28.77
CA ASP A 189 -2.88 6.43 28.11
C ASP A 189 -1.92 7.45 28.74
N LEU A 190 -0.85 7.79 28.02
CA LEU A 190 0.21 8.68 28.49
C LEU A 190 -0.27 10.12 28.63
N PHE A 191 -1.22 10.56 27.80
CA PHE A 191 -1.78 11.90 27.89
C PHE A 191 -2.65 12.03 29.14
N GLN A 192 -3.55 11.08 29.40
CA GLN A 192 -4.38 11.06 30.59
C GLN A 192 -3.52 10.98 31.87
N LYS A 193 -2.46 10.14 31.85
CA LYS A 193 -1.52 10.03 32.98
C LYS A 193 -0.80 11.36 33.26
N ALA A 194 -0.41 12.10 32.22
CA ALA A 194 0.26 13.39 32.35
C ALA A 194 -0.70 14.54 32.72
N ASN A 195 -2.00 14.39 32.47
CA ASN A 195 -3.02 15.41 32.69
C ASN A 195 -4.15 14.86 33.59
N PRO A 196 -3.86 14.58 34.88
CA PRO A 196 -4.87 14.05 35.79
C PRO A 196 -6.05 15.02 35.92
N GLY A 197 -7.27 14.50 35.80
CA GLY A 197 -8.50 15.31 35.86
C GLY A 197 -8.90 15.98 34.54
N PHE A 198 -8.14 15.77 33.45
CA PHE A 198 -8.58 16.21 32.13
C PHE A 198 -9.91 15.54 31.76
N GLN A 199 -10.82 16.34 31.21
CA GLN A 199 -12.11 15.88 30.71
C GLN A 199 -12.53 16.71 29.49
N PHE A 200 -13.37 16.12 28.65
CA PHE A 200 -14.06 16.85 27.59
C PHE A 200 -15.55 16.54 27.59
N THR A 201 -16.33 17.47 27.08
CA THR A 201 -17.79 17.47 27.15
C THR A 201 -18.39 17.47 25.76
N LEU A 202 -19.40 16.62 25.53
CA LEU A 202 -20.27 16.67 24.36
C LEU A 202 -21.62 17.26 24.78
N THR A 203 -22.11 18.29 24.07
CA THR A 203 -23.39 18.92 24.41
C THR A 203 -24.07 19.55 23.19
N ALA A 204 -25.40 19.51 23.15
CA ALA A 204 -26.21 20.30 22.22
C ALA A 204 -26.66 21.65 22.83
N LYS A 205 -26.67 21.76 24.17
CA LYS A 205 -27.23 22.90 24.93
C LYS A 205 -26.61 24.26 24.59
N GLN A 206 -25.34 24.28 24.19
CA GLN A 206 -24.63 25.53 23.87
C GLN A 206 -24.78 25.98 22.41
N GLY A 207 -25.48 25.21 21.58
CA GLY A 207 -25.51 25.44 20.14
C GLY A 207 -24.13 25.22 19.50
N ALA A 208 -23.97 25.65 18.24
CA ALA A 208 -22.73 25.46 17.52
C ALA A 208 -21.56 26.24 18.16
N ILE A 209 -20.50 25.52 18.54
CA ILE A 209 -19.27 26.07 19.13
C ILE A 209 -18.18 26.08 18.05
N PRO A 210 -17.57 27.23 17.73
CA PRO A 210 -16.44 27.30 16.82
C PRO A 210 -15.25 26.44 17.30
N LEU A 211 -14.58 25.77 16.37
CA LEU A 211 -13.45 24.89 16.70
C LEU A 211 -12.33 25.64 17.45
N GLN A 212 -12.11 26.90 17.14
CA GLN A 212 -11.10 27.73 17.82
C GLN A 212 -11.44 27.92 19.30
N GLN A 213 -12.72 28.04 19.65
CA GLN A 213 -13.15 28.20 21.04
C GLN A 213 -13.08 26.91 21.84
N THR A 214 -13.31 25.74 21.21
CA THR A 214 -13.18 24.46 21.91
C THR A 214 -11.72 24.08 22.16
N LEU A 215 -10.79 24.52 21.30
CA LEU A 215 -9.37 24.19 21.40
C LEU A 215 -8.53 25.22 22.17
N ASP A 216 -9.09 26.38 22.52
CA ASP A 216 -8.41 27.43 23.27
C ASP A 216 -8.56 27.23 24.79
N PRO A 217 -7.48 26.95 25.55
CA PRO A 217 -7.54 26.81 27.01
C PRO A 217 -8.03 28.05 27.77
N ALA A 218 -7.98 29.24 27.16
CA ALA A 218 -8.49 30.47 27.76
C ALA A 218 -10.00 30.69 27.50
N SER A 219 -10.61 29.90 26.61
CA SER A 219 -12.02 30.00 26.26
C SER A 219 -12.91 29.33 27.31
N PRO A 220 -14.08 29.90 27.66
CA PRO A 220 -15.06 29.23 28.51
C PRO A 220 -15.64 27.95 27.87
N ASN A 221 -15.45 27.77 26.56
CA ASN A 221 -15.86 26.59 25.81
C ASN A 221 -14.73 25.57 25.63
N TYR A 222 -13.60 25.72 26.32
CA TYR A 222 -12.48 24.79 26.20
C TYR A 222 -12.90 23.34 26.46
N MET A 223 -12.58 22.45 25.51
CA MET A 223 -12.94 21.03 25.51
C MET A 223 -14.46 20.76 25.59
N VAL A 224 -15.28 21.72 25.18
CA VAL A 224 -16.72 21.53 24.97
C VAL A 224 -17.00 21.41 23.48
N TRP A 225 -17.53 20.27 23.06
CA TRP A 225 -17.78 19.93 21.66
C TRP A 225 -19.27 19.94 21.39
N TYR A 226 -19.66 20.63 20.32
CA TYR A 226 -21.05 20.67 19.89
C TYR A 226 -21.47 19.32 19.31
N ALA A 227 -22.50 18.71 19.93
CA ALA A 227 -23.04 17.41 19.58
C ALA A 227 -24.55 17.51 19.34
N PRO A 228 -25.00 18.01 18.17
CA PRO A 228 -26.42 18.29 17.90
C PRO A 228 -27.32 17.07 17.97
N GLN A 229 -26.79 15.87 17.73
CA GLN A 229 -27.53 14.62 17.82
C GLN A 229 -27.99 14.26 19.24
N LEU A 230 -27.48 14.96 20.27
CA LEU A 230 -27.95 14.82 21.65
C LEU A 230 -29.18 15.69 21.94
N ALA A 231 -29.57 16.57 21.01
CA ALA A 231 -30.80 17.34 21.13
C ALA A 231 -32.03 16.44 20.91
N GLY A 232 -33.07 16.65 21.71
CA GLY A 232 -34.35 15.98 21.53
C GLY A 232 -34.56 14.80 22.48
N ALA A 233 -35.11 13.70 21.93
CA ALA A 233 -35.46 12.52 22.73
C ALA A 233 -34.21 11.81 23.26
N ALA A 234 -34.34 11.19 24.43
CA ALA A 234 -33.26 10.40 25.01
C ALA A 234 -32.88 9.24 24.08
N TYR A 235 -31.58 9.09 23.79
CA TYR A 235 -31.11 7.98 22.95
C TYR A 235 -31.13 6.65 23.70
N ASP A 236 -30.94 6.70 25.01
CA ASP A 236 -31.08 5.56 25.94
C ASP A 236 -31.41 6.10 27.34
N PRO A 237 -32.59 5.82 27.93
CA PRO A 237 -33.02 6.41 29.19
C PRO A 237 -32.14 6.09 30.41
N LEU A 238 -31.28 5.06 30.34
CA LEU A 238 -30.37 4.69 31.42
C LEU A 238 -29.02 5.41 31.33
N CYS A 239 -28.77 6.16 30.26
CA CYS A 239 -27.50 6.82 29.99
C CYS A 239 -27.54 8.34 30.27
N PRO A 240 -26.38 9.00 30.45
CA PRO A 240 -26.29 10.46 30.38
C PRO A 240 -26.73 10.97 29.00
N GLN A 241 -27.68 11.91 28.95
CA GLN A 241 -28.23 12.42 27.69
C GLN A 241 -27.43 13.59 27.12
N ASP A 242 -27.44 14.72 27.83
CA ASP A 242 -26.72 15.94 27.48
C ASP A 242 -26.50 16.77 28.77
N PRO A 243 -25.26 17.07 29.18
CA PRO A 243 -24.01 16.72 28.50
C PRO A 243 -23.56 15.28 28.75
N ILE A 244 -22.74 14.76 27.83
CA ILE A 244 -21.92 13.57 28.05
C ILE A 244 -20.51 14.05 28.38
N ILE A 245 -19.94 13.59 29.50
CA ILE A 245 -18.60 13.98 29.97
C ILE A 245 -17.69 12.76 29.93
N TYR A 246 -16.60 12.85 29.18
CA TYR A 246 -15.53 11.87 29.18
C TYR A 246 -14.40 12.36 30.08
N ASN A 247 -14.13 11.61 31.15
CA ASN A 247 -13.07 11.88 32.14
C ASN A 247 -12.11 10.69 32.30
N GLY A 248 -12.31 9.59 31.56
CA GLY A 248 -11.46 8.41 31.59
C GLY A 248 -11.52 7.62 32.90
N GLY A 249 -12.60 7.81 33.68
CA GLY A 249 -12.87 7.10 34.92
C GLY A 249 -13.41 5.68 34.73
N THR A 250 -13.77 5.02 35.83
CA THR A 250 -14.30 3.64 35.82
C THR A 250 -15.49 3.50 34.88
N GLY A 251 -15.44 2.51 33.98
CA GLY A 251 -16.48 2.26 32.98
C GLY A 251 -16.36 3.12 31.72
N GLN A 252 -15.45 4.10 31.68
CA GLN A 252 -15.18 4.88 30.47
C GLN A 252 -13.92 4.38 29.75
N PRO A 253 -13.84 4.59 28.42
CA PRO A 253 -12.59 4.44 27.67
C PRO A 253 -11.57 5.48 28.11
N SER A 254 -10.29 5.27 27.78
CA SER A 254 -9.27 6.28 28.05
C SER A 254 -9.55 7.58 27.31
N ILE A 255 -9.08 8.71 27.84
CA ILE A 255 -9.35 10.04 27.28
C ILE A 255 -8.91 10.14 25.82
N THR A 256 -7.70 9.69 25.48
CA THR A 256 -7.16 9.82 24.13
C THR A 256 -7.94 8.93 23.16
N ALA A 257 -8.31 7.72 23.57
CA ALA A 257 -9.15 6.84 22.76
C ALA A 257 -10.54 7.46 22.52
N ALA A 258 -11.19 7.96 23.57
CA ALA A 258 -12.50 8.61 23.48
C ALA A 258 -12.47 9.82 22.54
N MET A 259 -11.42 10.65 22.65
CA MET A 259 -11.20 11.80 21.79
C MET A 259 -10.97 11.38 20.33
N PHE A 260 -10.08 10.42 20.08
CA PHE A 260 -9.75 9.98 18.72
C PHE A 260 -10.98 9.48 17.94
N VAL A 261 -11.84 8.68 18.58
CA VAL A 261 -13.06 8.18 17.92
C VAL A 261 -14.12 9.28 17.77
N MET A 262 -14.24 10.17 18.75
CA MET A 262 -15.15 11.31 18.69
C MET A 262 -14.78 12.28 17.56
N LEU A 263 -13.49 12.55 17.35
CA LEU A 263 -13.01 13.40 16.26
C LEU A 263 -13.42 12.85 14.87
N GLN A 264 -13.62 11.54 14.77
CA GLN A 264 -14.12 10.86 13.56
C GLN A 264 -15.65 10.80 13.50
N GLY A 265 -16.35 11.45 14.43
CA GLY A 265 -17.81 11.55 14.48
C GLY A 265 -18.48 10.39 15.22
N LEU A 266 -17.71 9.56 15.92
CA LEU A 266 -18.21 8.36 16.60
C LEU A 266 -17.92 8.47 18.10
N PRO A 267 -18.84 9.05 18.91
CA PRO A 267 -18.67 9.08 20.36
C PRO A 267 -18.40 7.69 20.92
N ALA A 268 -17.48 7.62 21.88
CA ALA A 268 -17.04 6.35 22.41
C ALA A 268 -18.11 5.71 23.31
N ALA A 269 -18.21 4.38 23.21
CA ALA A 269 -18.90 3.53 24.16
C ALA A 269 -18.45 3.81 25.60
N PHE A 270 -19.35 3.78 26.57
CA PHE A 270 -18.99 3.73 27.99
C PHE A 270 -20.03 2.95 28.79
N SER A 271 -19.72 2.63 30.04
CA SER A 271 -20.62 1.92 30.95
C SER A 271 -20.98 2.80 32.14
N VAL A 272 -22.22 2.67 32.59
CA VAL A 272 -22.73 3.31 33.81
C VAL A 272 -23.21 2.26 34.80
N THR A 273 -23.13 2.59 36.09
CA THR A 273 -23.71 1.74 37.14
C THR A 273 -25.20 2.07 37.29
N THR A 274 -26.03 1.04 37.15
CA THR A 274 -27.48 1.08 37.37
C THR A 274 -27.85 0.21 38.57
N PRO A 275 -29.06 0.33 39.15
CA PRO A 275 -29.53 -0.57 40.20
C PRO A 275 -29.50 -2.06 39.81
N SER A 276 -29.62 -2.37 38.51
CA SER A 276 -29.57 -3.72 37.93
C SER A 276 -28.15 -4.19 37.55
N GLY A 277 -27.12 -3.38 37.79
CA GLY A 277 -25.73 -3.67 37.43
C GLY A 277 -25.14 -2.71 36.40
N SER A 278 -24.10 -3.13 35.67
CA SER A 278 -23.48 -2.31 34.63
C SER A 278 -24.33 -2.25 33.37
N HIS A 279 -24.59 -1.04 32.86
CA HIS A 279 -25.30 -0.81 31.60
C HIS A 279 -24.37 -0.15 30.58
N GLY A 280 -24.38 -0.62 29.34
CA GLY A 280 -23.54 -0.10 28.26
C GLY A 280 -24.26 1.00 27.48
N CYS A 281 -23.63 2.16 27.38
CA CYS A 281 -24.09 3.34 26.67
C CYS A 281 -23.35 3.51 25.34
N GLN A 282 -24.10 3.67 24.25
CA GLN A 282 -23.58 3.97 22.91
C GLN A 282 -24.21 5.26 22.40
N PRO A 283 -23.55 6.42 22.53
CA PRO A 283 -24.12 7.65 22.03
C PRO A 283 -24.22 7.64 20.49
N PRO A 284 -25.23 8.29 19.91
CA PRO A 284 -25.39 8.35 18.46
C PRO A 284 -24.23 9.07 17.77
N ALA A 285 -23.94 8.65 16.54
CA ALA A 285 -22.91 9.27 15.70
C ALA A 285 -23.25 10.74 15.38
N PHE A 286 -22.22 11.54 15.15
CA PHE A 286 -22.36 12.94 14.76
C PHE A 286 -23.00 13.00 13.35
N PRO A 287 -23.88 13.98 13.10
CA PRO A 287 -24.26 14.30 11.73
C PRO A 287 -23.02 14.67 10.92
N ALA A 288 -22.99 14.30 9.63
CA ALA A 288 -21.81 14.47 8.77
C ALA A 288 -21.26 15.91 8.75
N ALA A 289 -22.13 16.92 8.84
CA ALA A 289 -21.75 18.33 8.85
C ALA A 289 -21.06 18.79 10.16
N ASN A 290 -21.12 18.00 11.22
CA ASN A 290 -20.60 18.32 12.54
C ASN A 290 -19.38 17.47 12.94
N VAL A 291 -18.97 16.53 12.11
CA VAL A 291 -17.79 15.69 12.37
C VAL A 291 -16.52 16.57 12.40
N PRO A 292 -15.73 16.55 13.50
CA PRO A 292 -14.54 17.40 13.61
C PRO A 292 -13.47 17.15 12.54
N LEU A 293 -13.17 15.88 12.23
CA LEU A 293 -12.35 15.45 11.10
C LEU A 293 -13.23 15.21 9.88
N THR A 294 -13.21 16.16 8.97
CA THR A 294 -14.06 16.18 7.78
C THR A 294 -13.53 15.27 6.66
N VAL A 295 -14.30 15.14 5.59
CA VAL A 295 -13.85 14.48 4.36
C VAL A 295 -12.59 15.13 3.77
N ALA A 296 -12.48 16.46 3.83
CA ALA A 296 -11.31 17.19 3.32
C ALA A 296 -10.02 16.79 4.06
N ASP A 297 -10.13 16.47 5.36
CA ASP A 297 -9.03 16.02 6.20
C ASP A 297 -8.48 14.62 5.80
N THR A 298 -9.09 13.92 4.84
CA THR A 298 -8.59 12.67 4.23
C THR A 298 -7.98 12.84 2.84
N GLN A 299 -8.05 14.06 2.28
CA GLN A 299 -7.64 14.37 0.91
C GLN A 299 -6.51 15.40 0.86
N GLN A 300 -6.35 16.18 1.92
CA GLN A 300 -5.29 17.17 2.05
C GLN A 300 -3.96 16.47 2.40
N TRP A 301 -3.17 16.13 1.39
CA TRP A 301 -1.85 15.51 1.58
C TRP A 301 -0.76 16.56 1.78
N GLN A 302 0.04 16.39 2.84
CA GLN A 302 1.13 17.31 3.19
C GLN A 302 2.38 16.53 3.59
N MET A 303 3.56 17.04 3.21
CA MET A 303 4.83 16.46 3.61
C MET A 303 5.19 16.96 5.02
N VAL A 304 4.98 16.10 6.02
CA VAL A 304 5.08 16.41 7.45
C VAL A 304 6.35 15.81 8.04
N THR A 305 7.11 16.58 8.81
CA THR A 305 8.23 16.03 9.59
C THR A 305 7.71 15.39 10.87
N VAL A 306 8.07 14.13 11.11
CA VAL A 306 7.84 13.41 12.36
C VAL A 306 9.16 13.33 13.11
N ARG A 307 9.23 13.93 14.30
CA ARG A 307 10.45 13.97 15.10
C ARG A 307 10.17 13.66 16.57
N GLN A 308 11.23 13.29 17.28
CA GLN A 308 11.16 13.15 18.73
C GLN A 308 11.12 14.52 19.44
N PRO A 309 10.50 14.60 20.63
CA PRO A 309 10.49 15.83 21.42
C PRO A 309 11.90 16.24 21.82
N ALA A 310 12.17 17.55 21.75
CA ALA A 310 13.33 18.13 22.43
C ALA A 310 13.17 18.01 23.95
N ALA A 311 14.24 18.28 24.69
CA ALA A 311 14.19 18.28 26.15
C ALA A 311 13.06 19.20 26.66
N SER A 312 12.18 18.67 27.51
CA SER A 312 11.02 19.36 28.08
C SER A 312 9.93 19.79 27.07
N GLU A 313 9.99 19.34 25.82
CA GLU A 313 8.95 19.58 24.84
C GLU A 313 7.79 18.59 25.01
N SER A 314 6.55 19.07 24.93
CA SER A 314 5.36 18.22 24.93
C SER A 314 5.13 17.57 23.57
N THR A 315 4.61 16.34 23.56
CA THR A 315 4.22 15.67 22.33
C THR A 315 2.96 16.29 21.72
N THR A 316 2.79 16.10 20.41
CA THR A 316 1.60 16.54 19.69
C THR A 316 0.35 15.86 20.24
N ARG A 317 -0.72 16.64 20.47
CA ARG A 317 -1.99 16.15 21.04
C ARG A 317 -2.90 15.64 19.92
N VAL A 318 -3.65 14.58 20.19
CA VAL A 318 -4.57 13.94 19.22
C VAL A 318 -5.63 14.88 18.62
N PHE A 319 -5.96 15.97 19.32
CA PHE A 319 -6.99 16.93 18.95
C PHE A 319 -6.42 18.25 18.39
N ASP A 320 -5.14 18.30 18.01
CA ASP A 320 -4.48 19.49 17.46
C ASP A 320 -4.84 19.76 15.98
N LEU A 321 -6.14 19.77 15.69
CA LEU A 321 -6.69 19.88 14.33
C LEU A 321 -6.19 21.09 13.53
N PRO A 322 -6.05 22.30 14.11
CA PRO A 322 -5.52 23.45 13.38
C PRO A 322 -4.08 23.21 12.89
N SER A 323 -3.23 22.64 13.74
CA SER A 323 -1.85 22.31 13.40
C SER A 323 -1.78 21.21 12.33
N PHE A 324 -2.67 20.21 12.42
CA PHE A 324 -2.77 19.17 11.40
C PHE A 324 -3.17 19.74 10.04
N ARG A 325 -4.19 20.60 9.98
CA ARG A 325 -4.62 21.26 8.74
C ARG A 325 -3.59 22.24 8.19
N ALA A 326 -2.72 22.79 9.05
CA ALA A 326 -1.60 23.62 8.64
C ALA A 326 -0.38 22.81 8.14
N GLY A 327 -0.36 21.48 8.30
CA GLY A 327 0.78 20.64 7.95
C GLY A 327 1.96 20.80 8.89
N ALA A 328 1.71 21.13 10.16
CA ALA A 328 2.74 21.29 11.17
C ALA A 328 3.50 19.97 11.41
N ASN A 329 4.72 20.07 11.93
CA ASN A 329 5.51 18.89 12.31
C ASN A 329 4.81 18.12 13.44
N LEU A 330 4.93 16.79 13.41
CA LEU A 330 4.52 15.94 14.51
C LEU A 330 5.69 15.69 15.46
N VAL A 331 5.43 15.89 16.75
CA VAL A 331 6.37 15.64 17.85
C VAL A 331 5.89 14.40 18.59
N LEU A 332 6.56 13.26 18.35
CA LEU A 332 6.14 11.94 18.83
C LEU A 332 7.28 11.28 19.62
N LYS A 333 6.99 10.59 20.72
CA LYS A 333 7.99 9.79 21.47
C LYS A 333 8.51 8.63 20.63
N THR A 334 7.60 7.97 19.92
CA THR A 334 7.88 6.81 19.08
C THR A 334 8.72 7.26 17.88
N PRO A 335 9.97 6.79 17.73
CA PRO A 335 10.79 7.19 16.60
C PRO A 335 10.17 6.68 15.29
N ARG A 336 10.25 7.47 14.23
CA ARG A 336 9.79 7.10 12.87
C ARG A 336 10.84 7.52 11.86
N VAL A 337 11.29 6.58 11.05
CA VAL A 337 12.26 6.75 9.98
C VAL A 337 12.00 5.77 8.84
N GLY A 338 12.06 6.26 7.60
CA GLY A 338 11.93 5.45 6.40
C GLY A 338 10.62 4.65 6.30
N PHE A 339 10.56 3.78 5.30
CA PHE A 339 9.36 2.99 5.02
C PHE A 339 9.02 1.98 6.13
N PHE A 340 10.05 1.43 6.78
CA PHE A 340 9.93 0.24 7.64
C PHE A 340 9.45 0.55 9.06
N THR A 341 9.17 1.82 9.35
CA THR A 341 8.58 2.26 10.62
C THR A 341 7.21 2.90 10.43
N THR A 342 6.63 2.88 9.23
CA THR A 342 5.26 3.37 9.02
C THR A 342 4.25 2.42 9.67
N PRO A 343 3.09 2.90 10.14
CA PRO A 343 2.06 2.04 10.69
C PRO A 343 1.64 0.92 9.73
N SER A 344 1.56 1.20 8.42
CA SER A 344 1.17 0.20 7.42
C SER A 344 2.18 -0.92 7.27
N PHE A 345 3.49 -0.60 7.22
CA PHE A 345 4.52 -1.63 7.15
C PHE A 345 4.54 -2.49 8.42
N LEU A 346 4.41 -1.86 9.59
CA LEU A 346 4.40 -2.57 10.87
C LEU A 346 3.13 -3.40 11.07
N ALA A 347 1.99 -2.98 10.51
CA ALA A 347 0.75 -3.76 10.52
C ALA A 347 0.89 -5.00 9.61
N GLU A 348 1.36 -4.81 8.39
CA GLU A 348 1.48 -5.90 7.40
C GLU A 348 2.51 -6.95 7.85
N TRP A 349 3.62 -6.49 8.41
CA TRP A 349 4.76 -7.32 8.85
C TRP A 349 4.88 -7.33 10.37
N ASN A 350 3.74 -7.60 11.02
CA ASN A 350 3.59 -7.56 12.46
C ASN A 350 4.51 -8.52 13.23
N THR A 351 4.66 -8.21 14.51
CA THR A 351 5.46 -8.99 15.44
C THR A 351 4.63 -9.49 16.62
N ASN A 352 5.21 -10.39 17.41
CA ASN A 352 4.63 -10.91 18.65
C ASN A 352 5.73 -11.47 19.55
N GLY A 353 5.37 -11.97 20.74
CA GLY A 353 6.31 -12.56 21.68
C GLY A 353 7.11 -13.75 21.17
N SER A 354 6.63 -14.45 20.14
CA SER A 354 7.35 -15.58 19.54
C SER A 354 8.42 -15.09 18.54
N ASN A 355 8.06 -14.23 17.58
CA ASN A 355 9.00 -13.80 16.54
C ASN A 355 9.85 -12.57 16.92
N GLN A 356 9.41 -11.76 17.87
CA GLN A 356 10.15 -10.67 18.49
C GLN A 356 10.91 -9.74 17.50
N ALA A 357 10.23 -9.33 16.43
CA ALA A 357 10.63 -8.47 15.31
C ALA A 357 11.54 -9.12 14.25
N ARG A 358 11.80 -10.44 14.32
CA ARG A 358 12.55 -11.17 13.28
C ARG A 358 11.89 -11.04 11.91
N VAL A 359 10.57 -11.15 11.85
CA VAL A 359 9.84 -11.03 10.58
C VAL A 359 9.91 -9.60 10.05
N THR A 360 9.61 -8.61 10.90
CA THR A 360 9.67 -7.19 10.52
C THR A 360 11.04 -6.81 9.97
N LEU A 361 12.12 -7.24 10.64
CA LEU A 361 13.47 -7.05 10.15
C LEU A 361 13.72 -7.77 8.82
N ASN A 362 13.38 -9.06 8.71
CA ASN A 362 13.63 -9.80 7.47
C ASN A 362 12.91 -9.18 6.27
N GLN A 363 11.67 -8.74 6.47
CA GLN A 363 10.93 -8.01 5.43
C GLN A 363 11.55 -6.64 5.13
N THR A 364 12.11 -5.96 6.13
CA THR A 364 12.87 -4.72 5.93
C THR A 364 14.08 -4.96 5.02
N LEU A 365 14.82 -6.06 5.21
CA LEU A 365 15.94 -6.45 4.35
C LEU A 365 15.47 -6.78 2.93
N ILE A 366 14.37 -7.51 2.78
CA ILE A 366 13.82 -7.84 1.45
C ILE A 366 13.39 -6.59 0.69
N VAL A 367 12.72 -5.65 1.35
CA VAL A 367 12.29 -4.41 0.70
C VAL A 367 13.47 -3.51 0.38
N ALA A 368 14.40 -3.31 1.32
CA ALA A 368 15.54 -2.42 1.14
C ALA A 368 16.61 -2.99 0.20
N LEU A 369 16.94 -4.27 0.35
CA LEU A 369 18.14 -4.92 -0.21
C LEU A 369 17.80 -6.10 -1.12
N GLY A 370 16.51 -6.41 -1.32
CA GLY A 370 16.07 -7.42 -2.28
C GLY A 370 16.29 -8.86 -1.84
N ARG A 371 16.78 -9.09 -0.62
CA ARG A 371 17.22 -10.41 -0.15
C ARG A 371 16.69 -10.71 1.25
N ALA A 372 16.26 -11.96 1.44
CA ALA A 372 15.91 -12.53 2.72
C ALA A 372 17.18 -13.01 3.43
N ILE A 373 17.07 -13.17 4.75
CA ILE A 373 18.13 -13.81 5.51
C ILE A 373 18.05 -15.33 5.38
N THR A 374 19.17 -15.92 5.01
CA THR A 374 19.39 -17.36 4.90
C THR A 374 20.80 -17.67 5.40
N SER A 375 21.18 -18.95 5.45
CA SER A 375 22.56 -19.32 5.75
C SER A 375 23.57 -18.80 4.71
N GLN A 376 23.14 -18.53 3.48
CA GLN A 376 23.98 -18.01 2.41
C GLN A 376 24.11 -16.47 2.43
N THR A 377 23.09 -15.76 2.91
CA THR A 377 23.09 -14.28 2.93
C THR A 377 23.48 -13.70 4.29
N ALA A 378 23.44 -14.50 5.35
CA ALA A 378 23.90 -14.10 6.68
C ALA A 378 25.41 -13.82 6.70
N THR A 379 25.80 -12.79 7.45
CA THR A 379 27.20 -12.52 7.80
C THR A 379 27.30 -12.48 9.32
N PRO A 380 28.35 -13.06 9.94
CA PRO A 380 28.50 -13.01 11.39
C PRO A 380 28.44 -11.56 11.90
N PRO A 381 27.49 -11.23 12.78
CA PRO A 381 27.35 -9.87 13.28
C PRO A 381 28.41 -9.58 14.36
N PRO A 382 28.76 -8.31 14.62
CA PRO A 382 29.83 -7.97 15.58
C PRO A 382 29.55 -8.38 17.02
N SER A 383 28.28 -8.63 17.38
CA SER A 383 27.86 -9.09 18.70
C SER A 383 26.67 -10.04 18.59
N LEU A 384 26.63 -11.04 19.48
CA LEU A 384 25.54 -12.00 19.68
C LEU A 384 24.77 -11.73 20.99
N ALA A 385 24.93 -10.57 21.61
CA ALA A 385 24.36 -10.30 22.94
C ALA A 385 22.82 -10.35 22.98
N ALA A 386 22.14 -10.15 21.85
CA ALA A 386 20.68 -10.26 21.73
C ALA A 386 20.17 -11.66 21.36
N LEU A 387 21.07 -12.64 21.23
CA LEU A 387 20.71 -14.02 20.92
C LEU A 387 19.81 -14.61 22.00
N ASP A 388 18.70 -15.22 21.59
CA ASP A 388 17.82 -15.96 22.49
C ASP A 388 18.48 -17.28 22.91
N GLN A 389 19.30 -17.24 23.96
CA GLN A 389 20.05 -18.41 24.45
C GLN A 389 19.14 -19.51 24.99
N THR A 390 17.89 -19.21 25.35
CA THR A 390 16.94 -20.23 25.82
C THR A 390 16.39 -21.04 24.65
N HIS A 391 16.13 -20.40 23.52
CA HIS A 391 15.57 -21.05 22.34
C HIS A 391 16.62 -21.54 21.33
N ALA A 392 17.75 -20.85 21.23
CA ALA A 392 18.78 -21.05 20.21
C ALA A 392 20.18 -21.20 20.82
N SER A 393 20.29 -22.01 21.88
CA SER A 393 21.56 -22.35 22.51
C SER A 393 22.50 -23.08 21.53
N GLN A 394 23.79 -23.10 21.87
CA GLN A 394 24.79 -23.86 21.12
C GLN A 394 24.41 -25.34 21.01
N GLY A 395 24.56 -25.88 19.79
CA GLY A 395 24.19 -27.26 19.46
C GLY A 395 22.75 -27.45 18.98
N THR A 396 21.93 -26.39 18.98
CA THR A 396 20.56 -26.45 18.41
C THR A 396 20.55 -26.16 16.92
N ALA A 397 19.60 -26.75 16.19
CA ALA A 397 19.36 -26.41 14.78
C ALA A 397 18.91 -24.94 14.59
N CYS A 398 18.32 -24.33 15.63
CA CYS A 398 17.82 -22.96 15.60
C CYS A 398 18.95 -21.92 15.57
N LEU A 399 20.12 -22.23 16.14
CA LEU A 399 21.24 -21.28 16.24
C LEU A 399 21.64 -20.69 14.89
N ALA A 400 21.64 -21.50 13.83
CA ALA A 400 22.10 -21.08 12.50
C ALA A 400 21.36 -19.84 11.97
N CYS A 401 20.05 -19.75 12.19
CA CYS A 401 19.25 -18.59 11.79
C CYS A 401 19.26 -17.50 12.86
N HIS A 402 19.19 -17.89 14.14
CA HIS A 402 19.08 -16.96 15.25
C HIS A 402 20.33 -16.11 15.46
N GLN A 403 21.54 -16.68 15.28
CA GLN A 403 22.80 -15.95 15.40
C GLN A 403 22.91 -14.77 14.42
N SER A 404 22.12 -14.79 13.34
CA SER A 404 22.10 -13.74 12.32
C SER A 404 20.92 -12.78 12.53
N LEU A 405 19.74 -13.31 12.87
CA LEU A 405 18.50 -12.52 13.00
C LEU A 405 18.33 -11.84 14.35
N ASP A 406 18.65 -12.51 15.45
CA ASP A 406 18.42 -11.97 16.79
C ASP A 406 19.23 -10.70 17.07
N PRO A 407 20.51 -10.62 16.69
CA PRO A 407 21.27 -9.38 16.85
C PRO A 407 20.73 -8.22 16.02
N MET A 408 20.21 -8.50 14.82
CA MET A 408 19.65 -7.47 13.95
C MET A 408 18.25 -7.02 14.36
N ARG A 409 17.38 -7.92 14.83
CA ARG A 409 16.00 -7.55 15.21
C ARG A 409 16.00 -6.57 16.39
N GLN A 410 17.11 -6.54 17.13
CA GLN A 410 17.32 -5.66 18.26
C GLN A 410 17.25 -4.18 17.88
N PHE A 411 17.52 -3.80 16.63
CA PHE A 411 17.26 -2.44 16.15
C PHE A 411 15.81 -1.99 16.34
N PHE A 412 14.85 -2.91 16.17
CA PHE A 412 13.45 -2.68 16.46
C PHE A 412 13.17 -2.85 17.96
N ARG A 413 13.62 -3.94 18.58
CA ARG A 413 13.25 -4.30 19.96
C ARG A 413 13.74 -3.32 21.01
N GLN A 414 14.86 -2.63 20.76
CA GLN A 414 15.36 -1.57 21.63
C GLN A 414 14.47 -0.32 21.60
N GLN A 415 13.65 -0.12 20.57
CA GLN A 415 12.79 1.06 20.38
C GLN A 415 11.30 0.76 20.56
N TYR A 416 10.87 -0.45 20.20
CA TYR A 416 9.46 -0.82 20.12
C TYR A 416 9.12 -2.05 20.96
N SER A 417 7.96 -2.01 21.60
CA SER A 417 7.27 -3.19 22.15
C SER A 417 6.74 -4.10 21.04
N TYR A 418 6.17 -5.26 21.39
CA TYR A 418 5.52 -6.15 20.41
C TYR A 418 4.33 -5.52 19.68
N TYR A 419 3.81 -4.42 20.21
CA TYR A 419 2.66 -3.68 19.71
C TYR A 419 3.09 -2.40 18.95
N PHE A 420 4.39 -2.23 18.72
CA PHE A 420 5.00 -1.07 18.06
C PHE A 420 4.82 0.28 18.78
N HIS A 421 4.59 0.22 20.09
CA HIS A 421 4.65 1.35 21.02
C HIS A 421 6.07 1.50 21.60
N PRO A 422 6.43 2.63 22.23
CA PRO A 422 7.77 2.80 22.82
C PRO A 422 8.15 1.68 23.78
N GLN A 423 9.37 1.14 23.64
CA GLN A 423 9.90 0.09 24.49
C GLN A 423 10.04 0.57 25.95
N THR A 424 9.58 -0.23 26.90
CA THR A 424 9.66 0.04 28.34
C THR A 424 10.57 -0.93 29.09
N ASN A 425 10.92 -2.07 28.47
CA ASN A 425 11.83 -3.04 29.04
C ASN A 425 13.28 -2.53 28.92
N ILE A 426 13.87 -2.14 30.06
CA ILE A 426 15.21 -1.56 30.09
C ILE A 426 16.28 -2.48 29.51
N THR A 427 16.16 -3.80 29.71
CA THR A 427 17.09 -4.80 29.16
C THR A 427 17.06 -4.81 27.63
N GLN A 428 15.89 -4.57 27.03
CA GLN A 428 15.75 -4.47 25.58
C GLN A 428 16.26 -3.11 25.09
N SER A 429 15.86 -2.01 25.72
CA SER A 429 16.24 -0.67 25.28
C SER A 429 17.72 -0.34 25.49
N SER A 430 18.41 -1.01 26.42
CA SER A 430 19.84 -0.83 26.65
C SER A 430 20.72 -1.69 25.75
N LEU A 431 20.15 -2.66 25.04
CA LEU A 431 20.91 -3.63 24.24
C LEU A 431 21.02 -3.15 22.78
N PRO A 432 22.22 -2.88 22.26
CA PRO A 432 22.39 -2.41 20.89
C PRO A 432 21.97 -3.43 19.83
N GLY A 433 21.52 -2.92 18.69
CA GLY A 433 21.42 -3.65 17.44
C GLY A 433 22.78 -4.01 16.87
N SER A 434 22.88 -5.17 16.24
CA SER A 434 24.11 -5.70 15.67
C SER A 434 23.81 -6.29 14.30
N PHE A 435 24.32 -5.64 13.26
CA PHE A 435 24.07 -5.89 11.85
C PHE A 435 25.11 -6.83 11.25
N GLY A 436 24.64 -7.82 10.49
CA GLY A 436 25.48 -8.77 9.77
C GLY A 436 24.72 -9.35 8.58
N PHE A 437 24.93 -8.77 7.40
CA PHE A 437 24.22 -9.18 6.19
C PHE A 437 25.08 -8.93 4.94
N ARG A 438 25.19 -9.95 4.08
CA ARG A 438 25.84 -9.90 2.76
C ARG A 438 27.17 -9.11 2.71
N GLY A 439 28.05 -9.38 3.68
CA GLY A 439 29.40 -8.81 3.75
C GLY A 439 29.49 -7.49 4.50
N VAL A 440 28.37 -6.92 4.96
CA VAL A 440 28.34 -5.70 5.77
C VAL A 440 28.08 -6.07 7.23
N THR A 441 28.89 -5.52 8.13
CA THR A 441 28.74 -5.67 9.58
C THR A 441 28.81 -4.31 10.28
N SER A 442 27.97 -4.10 11.29
CA SER A 442 27.95 -2.87 12.10
C SER A 442 27.20 -3.06 13.41
N GLN A 443 27.28 -2.10 14.32
CA GLN A 443 26.42 -2.00 15.50
C GLN A 443 25.73 -0.64 15.53
N GLY A 444 24.60 -0.54 16.21
CA GLY A 444 23.93 0.74 16.44
C GLY A 444 22.88 0.64 17.53
N SER A 445 22.48 1.79 18.07
CA SER A 445 21.63 1.88 19.26
C SER A 445 20.26 2.49 18.97
N THR A 446 20.00 2.84 17.72
CA THR A 446 18.75 3.46 17.28
C THR A 446 18.20 2.85 16.01
N ILE A 447 16.91 3.04 15.77
CA ILE A 447 16.29 2.66 14.48
C ILE A 447 16.83 3.50 13.31
N PHE A 448 17.35 4.71 13.60
CA PHE A 448 18.01 5.58 12.62
C PHE A 448 19.37 5.03 12.18
N ASP A 449 20.08 4.32 13.05
CA ASP A 449 21.33 3.64 12.68
C ASP A 449 21.06 2.53 11.66
N LEU A 450 19.99 1.74 11.88
CA LEU A 450 19.54 0.75 10.90
C LEU A 450 19.20 1.41 9.56
N ALA A 451 18.47 2.53 9.57
CA ALA A 451 18.14 3.28 8.36
C ALA A 451 19.41 3.68 7.57
N ASN A 452 20.41 4.22 8.26
CA ASN A 452 21.68 4.62 7.65
C ASN A 452 22.44 3.42 7.08
N LEU A 453 22.46 2.28 7.80
CA LEU A 453 23.10 1.05 7.34
C LEU A 453 22.46 0.51 6.07
N LEU A 454 21.13 0.46 6.02
CA LEU A 454 20.40 0.02 4.84
C LEU A 454 20.64 0.97 3.65
N ALA A 455 20.70 2.28 3.90
CA ALA A 455 20.90 3.29 2.86
C ALA A 455 22.30 3.25 2.25
N ALA A 456 23.31 2.86 3.03
CA ALA A 456 24.69 2.72 2.59
C ALA A 456 25.01 1.32 2.03
N HIS A 457 24.07 0.38 2.07
CA HIS A 457 24.34 -1.02 1.73
C HIS A 457 24.56 -1.21 0.22
N PRO A 458 25.58 -1.96 -0.22
CA PRO A 458 25.93 -2.12 -1.65
C PRO A 458 24.81 -2.77 -2.48
N ASP A 459 24.01 -3.65 -1.89
CA ASP A 459 22.89 -4.31 -2.60
C ASP A 459 21.71 -3.38 -2.93
N PHE A 460 21.62 -2.17 -2.35
CA PHE A 460 20.47 -1.28 -2.53
C PHE A 460 20.19 -0.99 -4.02
N ALA A 461 21.23 -0.67 -4.79
CA ALA A 461 21.07 -0.33 -6.20
C ALA A 461 20.54 -1.50 -7.03
N GLY A 462 21.09 -2.70 -6.83
CA GLY A 462 20.66 -3.91 -7.50
C GLY A 462 19.22 -4.27 -7.12
N ALA A 463 18.88 -4.19 -5.83
CA ALA A 463 17.55 -4.51 -5.32
C ALA A 463 16.44 -3.69 -5.98
N TRP A 464 16.61 -2.38 -6.08
CA TRP A 464 15.61 -1.49 -6.67
C TRP A 464 15.57 -1.56 -8.20
N THR A 465 16.72 -1.79 -8.84
CA THR A 465 16.76 -2.12 -10.28
C THR A 465 15.97 -3.40 -10.56
N GLN A 466 16.14 -4.43 -9.72
CA GLN A 466 15.45 -5.70 -9.85
C GLN A 466 13.95 -5.56 -9.65
N LYS A 467 13.49 -4.87 -8.60
CA LYS A 467 12.06 -4.64 -8.37
C LYS A 467 11.41 -3.93 -9.56
N LEU A 468 12.07 -2.92 -10.13
CA LEU A 468 11.55 -2.18 -11.28
C LEU A 468 11.56 -3.03 -12.56
N CYS A 469 12.60 -3.84 -12.78
CA CYS A 469 12.62 -4.78 -13.91
C CYS A 469 11.51 -5.83 -13.79
N THR A 470 11.36 -6.44 -12.61
CA THR A 470 10.30 -7.42 -12.34
C THR A 470 8.92 -6.82 -12.56
N TRP A 471 8.69 -5.58 -12.16
CA TRP A 471 7.44 -4.89 -12.43
C TRP A 471 7.19 -4.68 -13.93
N ALA A 472 8.22 -4.27 -14.68
CA ALA A 472 8.13 -4.01 -16.11
C ALA A 472 7.92 -5.28 -16.96
N ASN A 473 8.57 -6.38 -16.59
CA ASN A 473 8.63 -7.61 -17.39
C ASN A 473 7.78 -8.75 -16.85
N SER A 474 7.24 -8.63 -15.64
CA SER A 474 6.56 -9.72 -14.91
C SER A 474 7.44 -10.92 -14.58
N ALA A 475 8.75 -10.72 -14.72
CA ALA A 475 9.76 -11.72 -14.51
C ALA A 475 11.04 -11.01 -14.04
N PRO A 476 11.83 -11.65 -13.17
CA PRO A 476 13.12 -11.12 -12.76
C PRO A 476 14.06 -10.92 -13.96
N CYS A 477 14.83 -9.83 -13.94
CA CYS A 477 16.05 -9.74 -14.75
C CYS A 477 17.13 -10.66 -14.16
N LEU A 478 18.08 -11.10 -14.99
CA LEU A 478 19.29 -11.74 -14.47
C LEU A 478 20.18 -10.66 -13.86
N GLU A 479 20.48 -10.77 -12.58
CA GLU A 479 21.36 -9.81 -11.88
C GLU A 479 22.80 -9.83 -12.42
N THR A 480 23.20 -10.90 -13.11
CA THR A 480 24.50 -11.05 -13.77
C THR A 480 24.52 -10.53 -15.21
N ASP A 481 23.38 -10.14 -15.77
CA ASP A 481 23.32 -9.56 -17.11
C ASP A 481 24.16 -8.28 -17.17
N PRO A 482 25.09 -8.14 -18.14
CA PRO A 482 25.91 -6.93 -18.26
C PRO A 482 25.09 -5.64 -18.31
N GLU A 483 23.91 -5.66 -18.93
CA GLU A 483 23.04 -4.49 -19.02
C GLU A 483 22.38 -4.19 -17.67
N PHE A 484 22.00 -5.22 -16.90
CA PHE A 484 21.47 -5.04 -15.55
C PHE A 484 22.53 -4.43 -14.63
N VAL A 485 23.75 -4.96 -14.66
CA VAL A 485 24.88 -4.47 -13.87
C VAL A 485 25.21 -3.02 -14.26
N ARG A 486 25.17 -2.68 -15.55
CA ARG A 486 25.37 -1.30 -16.03
C ARG A 486 24.32 -0.36 -15.44
N ILE A 487 23.02 -0.70 -15.53
CA ILE A 487 21.93 0.14 -15.04
C ILE A 487 21.99 0.31 -13.53
N ALA A 488 22.20 -0.77 -12.77
CA ALA A 488 22.34 -0.69 -11.32
C ALA A 488 23.53 0.20 -10.92
N ARG A 489 24.65 0.14 -11.65
CA ARG A 489 25.80 1.04 -11.46
C ARG A 489 25.46 2.49 -11.79
N VAL A 490 24.75 2.75 -12.88
CA VAL A 490 24.31 4.12 -13.23
C VAL A 490 23.38 4.66 -12.15
N PHE A 491 22.46 3.85 -11.63
CA PHE A 491 21.61 4.25 -10.52
C PHE A 491 22.43 4.64 -9.29
N ALA A 492 23.37 3.81 -8.85
CA ALA A 492 24.25 4.11 -7.72
C ALA A 492 25.09 5.39 -7.94
N THR A 493 25.75 5.51 -9.10
CA THR A 493 26.63 6.64 -9.42
C THR A 493 25.90 7.94 -9.69
N SER A 494 24.61 7.88 -10.07
CA SER A 494 23.72 9.04 -10.18
C SER A 494 23.20 9.57 -8.84
N ASN A 495 23.85 9.20 -7.73
CA ASN A 495 23.37 9.43 -6.37
C ASN A 495 21.95 8.88 -6.15
N PHE A 496 21.70 7.67 -6.64
CA PHE A 496 20.41 7.00 -6.53
C PHE A 496 19.23 7.83 -7.08
N SER A 497 19.41 8.52 -8.20
CA SER A 497 18.31 9.25 -8.83
C SER A 497 17.24 8.29 -9.38
N TRP A 498 16.01 8.41 -8.87
CA TRP A 498 14.88 7.57 -9.32
C TRP A 498 14.55 7.81 -10.80
N SER A 499 14.60 9.07 -11.25
CA SER A 499 14.36 9.41 -12.66
C SER A 499 15.43 8.78 -13.55
N THR A 500 16.69 8.79 -13.12
CA THR A 500 17.79 8.16 -13.87
C THR A 500 17.58 6.66 -13.97
N LEU A 501 17.27 5.96 -12.87
CA LEU A 501 16.98 4.53 -12.91
C LEU A 501 15.83 4.21 -13.87
N THR A 502 14.74 4.97 -13.78
CA THR A 502 13.56 4.76 -14.62
C THR A 502 13.89 4.98 -16.10
N VAL A 503 14.57 6.08 -16.44
CA VAL A 503 14.96 6.39 -17.83
C VAL A 503 15.88 5.31 -18.39
N GLU A 504 16.94 4.96 -17.65
CA GLU A 504 17.92 3.98 -18.12
C GLU A 504 17.30 2.59 -18.28
N LEU A 505 16.51 2.12 -17.32
CA LEU A 505 15.92 0.79 -17.39
C LEU A 505 14.87 0.68 -18.51
N PHE A 506 13.95 1.64 -18.61
CA PHE A 506 12.84 1.57 -19.57
C PHE A 506 13.27 1.86 -21.01
N SER A 507 14.38 2.55 -21.22
CA SER A 507 14.99 2.68 -22.55
C SER A 507 15.96 1.54 -22.89
N SER A 508 16.36 0.71 -21.93
CA SER A 508 17.28 -0.40 -22.18
C SER A 508 16.63 -1.59 -22.91
N PRO A 509 17.44 -2.45 -23.54
CA PRO A 509 16.98 -3.71 -24.11
C PRO A 509 16.41 -4.71 -23.07
N LEU A 510 16.65 -4.53 -21.76
CA LEU A 510 16.03 -5.37 -20.73
C LEU A 510 14.51 -5.24 -20.68
N VAL A 511 13.97 -4.07 -21.00
CA VAL A 511 12.51 -3.81 -21.00
C VAL A 511 11.98 -3.66 -22.42
N SER A 512 12.66 -2.87 -23.26
CA SER A 512 12.20 -2.59 -24.62
C SER A 512 12.30 -3.80 -25.56
N TYR A 513 13.17 -4.76 -25.25
CA TYR A 513 13.53 -5.88 -26.12
C TYR A 513 13.92 -5.43 -27.55
N GLY A 514 14.51 -4.23 -27.67
CA GLY A 514 15.04 -3.74 -28.95
C GLY A 514 16.40 -4.35 -29.34
N GLY A 515 16.98 -5.18 -28.48
CA GLY A 515 18.30 -5.80 -28.70
C GLY A 515 18.55 -6.96 -27.74
N PRO A 516 19.54 -7.82 -28.03
CA PRO A 516 19.79 -9.02 -27.23
C PRO A 516 20.35 -8.67 -25.86
N THR A 517 19.86 -9.37 -24.83
CA THR A 517 20.41 -9.38 -23.47
C THR A 517 20.55 -10.81 -22.99
N ASP A 518 21.39 -11.07 -22.00
CA ASP A 518 21.52 -12.41 -21.44
C ASP A 518 20.22 -12.85 -20.76
N THR A 519 19.52 -11.90 -20.14
CA THR A 519 18.16 -12.07 -19.61
C THR A 519 17.20 -12.56 -20.69
N ALA A 520 17.14 -11.87 -21.83
CA ALA A 520 16.22 -12.24 -22.90
C ALA A 520 16.62 -13.55 -23.60
N ARG A 521 17.92 -13.89 -23.64
CA ARG A 521 18.39 -15.18 -24.15
C ARG A 521 17.98 -16.34 -23.24
N GLN A 522 18.10 -16.17 -21.93
CA GLN A 522 17.81 -17.24 -20.97
C GLN A 522 16.31 -17.39 -20.71
N SER A 523 15.60 -16.27 -20.57
CA SER A 523 14.20 -16.24 -20.12
C SER A 523 13.20 -15.97 -21.25
N GLY A 524 13.68 -15.64 -22.46
CA GLY A 524 12.82 -15.22 -23.57
C GLY A 524 12.31 -13.79 -23.43
N GLN A 525 11.57 -13.33 -24.43
CA GLN A 525 10.81 -12.08 -24.37
C GLN A 525 9.51 -12.32 -23.63
N VAL A 526 9.34 -11.69 -22.47
CA VAL A 526 8.12 -11.83 -21.66
C VAL A 526 7.18 -10.67 -21.96
N PHE A 527 6.01 -11.01 -22.50
CA PHE A 527 4.88 -10.10 -22.60
C PHE A 527 3.99 -10.28 -21.38
N SER A 528 4.08 -9.33 -20.47
CA SER A 528 3.29 -9.32 -19.24
C SER A 528 1.80 -9.32 -19.54
N VAL A 529 1.05 -10.26 -18.96
CA VAL A 529 -0.39 -10.08 -18.73
C VAL A 529 -0.61 -8.74 -18.06
N THR A 530 -1.52 -7.93 -18.58
CA THR A 530 -1.84 -6.64 -17.97
C THR A 530 -2.55 -6.90 -16.63
N ARG A 531 -1.77 -7.00 -15.54
CA ARG A 531 -2.27 -7.13 -14.17
C ARG A 531 -3.20 -5.96 -13.83
N ARG A 532 -4.07 -6.17 -12.84
CA ARG A 532 -5.16 -5.25 -12.46
C ARG A 532 -4.77 -3.78 -12.51
N ASP A 533 -3.67 -3.40 -11.85
CA ASP A 533 -3.28 -2.00 -11.73
C ASP A 533 -2.81 -1.42 -13.08
N HIS A 534 -2.11 -2.20 -13.91
CA HIS A 534 -1.76 -1.79 -15.28
C HIS A 534 -3.00 -1.68 -16.17
N LEU A 535 -3.95 -2.60 -16.04
CA LEU A 535 -5.16 -2.66 -16.87
C LEU A 535 -6.04 -1.47 -16.60
N CYS A 536 -6.29 -1.23 -15.31
CA CYS A 536 -7.12 -0.13 -14.87
C CYS A 536 -6.51 1.23 -15.19
N ALA A 537 -5.18 1.38 -15.11
CA ALA A 537 -4.50 2.59 -15.58
C ALA A 537 -4.66 2.78 -17.10
N ALA A 538 -4.45 1.73 -17.90
CA ALA A 538 -4.61 1.81 -19.35
C ALA A 538 -6.05 2.16 -19.75
N LEU A 539 -7.05 1.49 -19.17
CA LEU A 539 -8.46 1.78 -19.41
C LEU A 539 -8.81 3.22 -19.00
N SER A 540 -8.36 3.68 -17.82
CA SER A 540 -8.64 5.04 -17.37
C SER A 540 -8.06 6.08 -18.31
N ASN A 541 -6.80 5.91 -18.72
CA ASN A 541 -6.09 6.91 -19.51
C ASN A 541 -6.54 6.92 -20.97
N ARG A 542 -6.75 5.76 -21.59
CA ARG A 542 -7.20 5.67 -22.99
C ARG A 542 -8.67 6.06 -23.16
N LEU A 543 -9.51 5.75 -22.17
CA LEU A 543 -10.93 6.12 -22.18
C LEU A 543 -11.20 7.53 -21.64
N ALA A 544 -10.21 8.18 -21.03
CA ALA A 544 -10.37 9.45 -20.30
C ALA A 544 -11.46 9.36 -19.22
N ILE A 545 -11.58 8.18 -18.58
CA ILE A 545 -12.49 7.93 -17.46
C ILE A 545 -11.65 7.87 -16.19
N PRO A 546 -11.75 8.86 -15.29
CA PRO A 546 -11.01 8.81 -14.03
C PRO A 546 -11.35 7.55 -13.24
N ASP A 547 -10.32 6.77 -12.89
CA ASP A 547 -10.44 5.55 -12.10
C ASP A 547 -11.53 4.59 -12.64
N ALA A 548 -11.45 4.25 -13.93
CA ALA A 548 -12.42 3.44 -14.66
C ALA A 548 -12.76 2.09 -13.99
N CYS A 549 -11.87 1.59 -13.13
CA CYS A 549 -12.05 0.35 -12.36
C CYS A 549 -12.52 0.56 -10.91
N GLY A 550 -12.55 1.79 -10.39
CA GLY A 550 -12.91 2.07 -9.00
C GLY A 550 -11.89 1.60 -7.97
N LEU A 551 -10.59 1.72 -8.26
CA LEU A 551 -9.50 1.34 -7.35
C LEU A 551 -9.23 2.39 -6.25
N LEU A 552 -9.74 3.62 -6.39
CA LEU A 552 -9.62 4.67 -5.38
C LEU A 552 -10.80 4.62 -4.40
N ALA A 553 -10.49 4.84 -3.12
CA ALA A 553 -11.51 4.87 -2.09
C ALA A 553 -12.51 6.02 -2.34
N GLY A 554 -13.78 5.66 -2.52
CA GLY A 554 -14.87 6.62 -2.78
C GLY A 554 -15.25 6.78 -4.25
N THR A 555 -14.52 6.18 -5.20
CA THR A 555 -14.99 6.08 -6.58
C THR A 555 -16.17 5.11 -6.65
N THR A 556 -17.25 5.55 -7.29
CA THR A 556 -18.42 4.70 -7.54
C THR A 556 -18.35 4.18 -8.97
N VAL A 557 -18.26 2.86 -9.11
CA VAL A 557 -18.34 2.14 -10.38
C VAL A 557 -19.49 1.13 -10.33
N PRO A 558 -19.97 0.62 -11.48
CA PRO A 558 -20.96 -0.45 -11.50
C PRO A 558 -20.51 -1.63 -10.64
N ARG A 559 -21.44 -2.19 -9.85
CA ARG A 559 -21.16 -3.27 -8.88
C ARG A 559 -20.44 -4.47 -9.51
N ALA A 560 -20.78 -4.81 -10.75
CA ALA A 560 -20.12 -5.86 -11.52
C ALA A 560 -18.62 -5.60 -11.70
N VAL A 561 -18.24 -4.39 -12.14
CA VAL A 561 -16.83 -3.97 -12.28
C VAL A 561 -16.11 -4.07 -10.95
N GLN A 562 -16.71 -3.55 -9.87
CA GLN A 562 -16.11 -3.59 -8.55
C GLN A 562 -15.78 -5.02 -8.09
N LEU A 563 -16.69 -5.97 -8.31
CA LEU A 563 -16.51 -7.37 -7.92
C LEU A 563 -15.45 -8.07 -8.78
N ILE A 564 -15.42 -7.82 -10.09
CA ILE A 564 -14.46 -8.42 -11.01
C ILE A 564 -13.05 -7.90 -10.72
N VAL A 565 -12.89 -6.59 -10.58
CA VAL A 565 -11.60 -5.93 -10.30
C VAL A 565 -10.99 -6.46 -9.00
N ALA A 566 -11.82 -6.79 -7.99
CA ALA A 566 -11.35 -7.34 -6.72
C ALA A 566 -10.67 -8.72 -6.86
N VAL A 567 -11.00 -9.49 -7.90
CA VAL A 567 -10.45 -10.84 -8.14
C VAL A 567 -9.45 -10.89 -9.30
N LEU A 568 -9.24 -9.77 -10.00
CA LEU A 568 -8.18 -9.69 -11.01
C LEU A 568 -6.80 -9.79 -10.34
N PRO A 569 -5.84 -10.49 -10.96
CA PRO A 569 -4.50 -10.59 -10.40
C PRO A 569 -3.84 -9.22 -10.21
N SER A 570 -3.25 -9.00 -9.05
CA SER A 570 -2.49 -7.80 -8.72
C SER A 570 -1.07 -8.16 -8.29
N ASP A 571 -0.17 -7.17 -8.31
CA ASP A 571 1.14 -7.31 -7.67
C ASP A 571 0.94 -7.47 -6.17
N GLN A 572 1.53 -8.52 -5.61
CA GLN A 572 1.49 -8.80 -4.18
C GLN A 572 2.82 -9.37 -3.71
N TYR A 573 3.11 -9.25 -2.42
CA TYR A 573 4.25 -9.91 -1.80
C TYR A 573 3.75 -10.85 -0.70
N SER A 574 4.32 -12.05 -0.68
CA SER A 574 4.12 -13.00 0.41
C SER A 574 5.18 -12.79 1.50
N ARG A 575 4.86 -13.19 2.72
CA ARG A 575 5.80 -13.15 3.85
C ARG A 575 7.06 -13.96 3.52
N GLY A 576 8.23 -13.32 3.64
CA GLY A 576 9.53 -13.91 3.35
C GLY A 576 9.90 -14.00 1.87
N ALA A 577 9.01 -13.65 0.94
CA ALA A 577 9.30 -13.73 -0.49
C ALA A 577 10.14 -12.54 -0.96
N GLU A 578 11.29 -12.81 -1.58
CA GLU A 578 12.19 -11.79 -2.16
C GLU A 578 11.56 -11.09 -3.38
N GLN A 579 10.72 -11.81 -4.12
CA GLN A 579 10.08 -11.37 -5.36
C GLN A 579 8.56 -11.22 -5.17
N ALA A 580 7.96 -10.41 -6.04
CA ALA A 580 6.51 -10.29 -6.08
C ALA A 580 5.88 -11.61 -6.54
N VAL A 581 4.74 -11.95 -5.97
CA VAL A 581 3.82 -12.94 -6.50
C VAL A 581 3.06 -12.28 -7.65
N LEU A 582 3.37 -12.71 -8.87
CA LEU A 582 2.85 -12.14 -10.09
C LEU A 582 2.01 -13.18 -10.83
N ALA A 583 0.85 -12.78 -11.33
CA ALA A 583 0.23 -13.54 -12.42
C ALA A 583 0.90 -13.15 -13.72
N ASN A 584 1.49 -14.15 -14.37
CA ASN A 584 2.22 -14.03 -15.63
C ASN A 584 1.44 -14.61 -16.82
N ASP A 585 0.37 -15.38 -16.59
CA ASP A 585 -0.44 -16.00 -17.65
C ASP A 585 -1.95 -15.67 -17.55
N PRO A 586 -2.62 -15.34 -18.68
CA PRO A 586 -4.03 -15.01 -18.67
C PRO A 586 -4.86 -16.31 -18.63
N ASN A 587 -5.51 -16.57 -17.51
CA ASN A 587 -6.46 -17.69 -17.39
C ASN A 587 -7.87 -17.29 -17.88
N LEU A 588 -8.78 -18.27 -17.92
CA LEU A 588 -10.18 -18.05 -18.34
C LEU A 588 -10.87 -16.97 -17.48
N PHE A 589 -10.62 -16.94 -16.17
CA PHE A 589 -11.20 -15.96 -15.26
C PHE A 589 -10.71 -14.54 -15.56
N PHE A 590 -9.43 -14.37 -15.91
CA PHE A 590 -8.90 -13.09 -16.34
C PHE A 590 -9.58 -12.60 -17.63
N ARG A 591 -9.69 -13.48 -18.64
CA ARG A 591 -10.32 -13.13 -19.93
C ARG A 591 -11.80 -12.75 -19.76
N THR A 592 -12.56 -13.56 -19.04
CA THR A 592 -13.98 -13.28 -18.76
C THR A 592 -14.14 -12.04 -17.87
N GLY A 593 -13.24 -11.81 -16.92
CA GLY A 593 -13.22 -10.60 -16.11
C GLY A 593 -13.01 -9.34 -16.97
N LEU A 594 -12.00 -9.36 -17.84
CA LEU A 594 -11.72 -8.25 -18.76
C LEU A 594 -12.90 -7.99 -19.70
N GLU A 595 -13.49 -9.03 -20.30
CA GLU A 595 -14.66 -8.90 -21.18
C GLU A 595 -15.83 -8.20 -20.48
N ASN A 596 -16.14 -8.61 -19.24
CA ASN A 596 -17.21 -7.99 -18.46
C ASN A 596 -16.91 -6.54 -18.08
N ILE A 597 -15.64 -6.20 -17.77
CA ILE A 597 -15.23 -4.81 -17.54
C ILE A 597 -15.43 -4.01 -18.83
N CYS A 598 -14.93 -4.50 -19.96
CA CYS A 598 -15.09 -3.85 -21.27
C CYS A 598 -16.56 -3.66 -21.65
N ALA A 599 -17.42 -4.67 -21.42
CA ALA A 599 -18.85 -4.56 -21.67
C ALA A 599 -19.53 -3.50 -20.79
N SER A 600 -19.17 -3.44 -19.50
CA SER A 600 -19.68 -2.43 -18.59
C SER A 600 -19.20 -1.01 -18.96
N LEU A 601 -17.98 -0.87 -19.47
CA LEU A 601 -17.45 0.39 -19.96
C LEU A 601 -18.11 0.80 -21.29
N ALA A 602 -18.36 -0.15 -22.20
CA ALA A 602 -19.08 0.09 -23.45
C ALA A 602 -20.44 0.76 -23.21
N GLY A 603 -21.18 0.30 -22.20
CA GLY A 603 -22.46 0.89 -21.79
C GLY A 603 -22.36 2.32 -21.25
N GLN A 604 -21.18 2.76 -20.80
CA GLN A 604 -20.94 4.10 -20.27
C GLN A 604 -20.45 5.10 -21.33
N VAL A 605 -19.95 4.61 -22.47
CA VAL A 605 -19.27 5.44 -23.48
C VAL A 605 -19.92 5.41 -24.86
N VAL A 606 -20.67 4.35 -25.20
CA VAL A 606 -21.36 4.21 -26.48
C VAL A 606 -22.85 4.52 -26.32
N ASP A 607 -23.32 5.55 -27.04
CA ASP A 607 -24.71 6.04 -26.99
C ASP A 607 -25.25 6.24 -25.56
N ALA A 608 -24.39 6.66 -24.63
CA ALA A 608 -24.65 6.81 -23.20
C ALA A 608 -25.34 8.15 -22.82
N GLY A 609 -26.21 8.68 -23.68
CA GLY A 609 -26.87 9.97 -23.47
C GLY A 609 -25.87 11.13 -23.39
N SER A 610 -25.91 11.93 -22.32
CA SER A 610 -24.99 13.06 -22.12
C SER A 610 -23.53 12.66 -21.91
N ALA A 611 -23.26 11.39 -21.60
CA ALA A 611 -21.92 10.83 -21.46
C ALA A 611 -21.42 10.12 -22.74
N THR A 612 -22.14 10.24 -23.86
CA THR A 612 -21.77 9.60 -25.13
C THR A 612 -20.41 10.11 -25.61
N ARG A 613 -19.43 9.22 -25.68
CA ARG A 613 -18.15 9.46 -26.37
C ARG A 613 -18.20 9.02 -27.82
N TRP A 614 -18.83 7.88 -28.09
CA TRP A 614 -18.99 7.33 -29.44
C TRP A 614 -20.44 7.06 -29.74
N SER A 615 -20.88 7.41 -30.95
CA SER A 615 -22.25 7.20 -31.38
C SER A 615 -22.37 6.16 -32.48
N SER A 616 -23.36 5.28 -32.36
CA SER A 616 -23.69 4.32 -33.42
C SER A 616 -24.24 4.96 -34.69
N LEU A 617 -24.53 6.26 -34.67
CA LEU A 617 -24.85 7.05 -35.86
C LEU A 617 -23.60 7.36 -36.71
N ASN A 618 -22.40 7.33 -36.12
CA ASN A 618 -21.12 7.58 -36.78
C ASN A 618 -20.13 6.41 -36.53
N PRO A 619 -20.45 5.18 -36.97
CA PRO A 619 -19.69 3.98 -36.60
C PRO A 619 -18.27 3.98 -37.13
N ASP A 620 -18.01 4.53 -38.32
CA ASP A 620 -16.66 4.51 -38.92
C ASP A 620 -15.67 5.36 -38.11
N ALA A 621 -16.08 6.55 -37.68
CA ALA A 621 -15.28 7.41 -36.82
C ALA A 621 -15.04 6.78 -35.45
N ALA A 622 -16.06 6.11 -34.88
CA ALA A 622 -15.93 5.39 -33.62
C ALA A 622 -14.95 4.20 -33.73
N ILE A 623 -15.08 3.39 -34.78
CA ILE A 623 -14.20 2.25 -35.03
C ILE A 623 -12.75 2.71 -35.27
N SER A 624 -12.54 3.81 -35.99
CA SER A 624 -11.22 4.41 -36.14
C SER A 624 -10.62 4.81 -34.78
N ASP A 625 -11.37 5.49 -33.91
CA ASP A 625 -10.89 5.83 -32.56
C ASP A 625 -10.69 4.58 -31.67
N PHE A 626 -11.44 3.50 -31.87
CA PHE A 626 -11.17 2.22 -31.20
C PHE A 626 -9.80 1.67 -31.59
N VAL A 627 -9.43 1.71 -32.87
CA VAL A 627 -8.12 1.22 -33.34
C VAL A 627 -6.98 2.12 -32.86
N HIS A 628 -7.11 3.43 -32.98
CA HIS A 628 -6.01 4.36 -32.69
C HIS A 628 -5.94 4.79 -31.22
N GLY A 629 -7.07 5.16 -30.63
CA GLY A 629 -7.13 5.65 -29.24
C GLY A 629 -7.14 4.52 -28.21
N LEU A 630 -8.01 3.52 -28.41
CA LEU A 630 -8.15 2.41 -27.45
C LEU A 630 -7.08 1.33 -27.68
N MET A 631 -7.01 0.73 -28.87
CA MET A 631 -6.04 -0.33 -29.15
C MET A 631 -4.62 0.23 -29.31
N GLY A 632 -4.47 1.48 -29.73
CA GLY A 632 -3.14 2.09 -29.86
C GLY A 632 -2.35 1.60 -31.05
N ILE A 633 -3.03 1.24 -32.14
CA ILE A 633 -2.38 0.79 -33.38
C ILE A 633 -2.10 2.01 -34.26
N GLU A 634 -0.88 2.11 -34.76
CA GLU A 634 -0.45 3.17 -35.66
C GLU A 634 -1.10 3.06 -37.04
N THR A 635 -1.19 4.18 -37.76
CA THR A 635 -1.80 4.20 -39.11
C THR A 635 -1.08 3.28 -40.11
N ALA A 636 0.21 3.01 -39.91
CA ALA A 636 0.95 2.07 -40.77
C ALA A 636 0.47 0.60 -40.65
N ARG A 637 -0.27 0.24 -39.59
CA ARG A 637 -0.72 -1.14 -39.30
C ARG A 637 -2.23 -1.26 -39.00
N ASP A 638 -3.00 -0.20 -39.23
CA ASP A 638 -4.41 -0.12 -38.82
C ASP A 638 -5.39 -0.86 -39.76
N ALA A 639 -5.00 -1.11 -41.02
CA ALA A 639 -5.90 -1.61 -42.05
C ALA A 639 -6.58 -2.93 -41.65
N THR A 640 -5.81 -3.86 -41.08
CA THR A 640 -6.34 -5.16 -40.62
C THR A 640 -7.26 -5.00 -39.40
N PRO A 641 -6.86 -4.33 -38.30
CA PRO A 641 -7.76 -4.02 -37.19
C PRO A 641 -9.05 -3.31 -37.60
N LEU A 642 -8.97 -2.29 -38.48
CA LEU A 642 -10.13 -1.58 -39.00
C LEU A 642 -11.08 -2.53 -39.72
N GLY A 643 -10.56 -3.34 -40.64
CA GLY A 643 -11.35 -4.34 -41.36
C GLY A 643 -12.03 -5.36 -40.45
N ILE A 644 -11.34 -5.83 -39.40
CA ILE A 644 -11.90 -6.76 -38.40
C ILE A 644 -13.06 -6.11 -37.65
N LEU A 645 -12.87 -4.89 -37.12
CA LEU A 645 -13.90 -4.22 -36.33
C LEU A 645 -15.09 -3.77 -37.19
N GLN A 646 -14.85 -3.29 -38.40
CA GLN A 646 -15.91 -2.97 -39.37
C GLN A 646 -16.69 -4.23 -39.75
N GLY A 647 -16.01 -5.34 -40.04
CA GLY A 647 -16.63 -6.63 -40.32
C GLY A 647 -17.51 -7.11 -39.17
N HIS A 648 -17.01 -7.02 -37.93
CA HIS A 648 -17.76 -7.38 -36.71
C HIS A 648 -19.03 -6.52 -36.56
N PHE A 649 -18.92 -5.20 -36.72
CA PHE A 649 -20.07 -4.29 -36.64
C PHE A 649 -21.15 -4.63 -37.67
N GLN A 650 -20.76 -4.85 -38.93
CA GLN A 650 -21.71 -5.20 -39.99
C GLN A 650 -22.33 -6.58 -39.78
N ALA A 651 -21.56 -7.57 -39.33
CA ALA A 651 -22.07 -8.89 -39.00
C ALA A 651 -23.09 -8.85 -37.85
N ALA A 652 -22.82 -8.09 -36.78
CA ALA A 652 -23.73 -7.93 -35.66
C ALA A 652 -25.06 -7.26 -36.08
N LYS A 653 -25.01 -6.25 -36.95
CA LYS A 653 -26.22 -5.63 -37.54
C LYS A 653 -26.96 -6.60 -38.45
N GLY A 654 -26.25 -7.34 -39.31
CA GLY A 654 -26.84 -8.36 -40.18
C GLY A 654 -27.51 -9.49 -39.39
N GLY A 655 -27.00 -9.79 -38.18
CA GLY A 655 -27.59 -10.73 -37.23
C GLY A 655 -28.77 -10.18 -36.40
N GLY A 656 -29.23 -8.96 -36.66
CA GLY A 656 -30.41 -8.36 -36.01
C GLY A 656 -30.12 -7.52 -34.75
N SER A 657 -28.86 -7.26 -34.40
CA SER A 657 -28.54 -6.35 -33.29
C SER A 657 -28.90 -4.91 -33.63
N SER A 658 -29.28 -4.12 -32.61
CA SER A 658 -29.42 -2.67 -32.78
C SER A 658 -28.08 -2.03 -33.15
N ALA A 659 -28.08 -0.84 -33.77
CA ALA A 659 -26.84 -0.14 -34.09
C ALA A 659 -25.99 0.18 -32.84
N SER A 660 -26.64 0.53 -31.72
CA SER A 660 -26.00 0.71 -30.41
C SER A 660 -25.32 -0.56 -29.94
N ASP A 661 -26.03 -1.70 -29.97
CA ASP A 661 -25.50 -2.96 -29.45
C ASP A 661 -24.38 -3.54 -30.34
N ALA A 662 -24.51 -3.37 -31.66
CA ALA A 662 -23.46 -3.68 -32.61
C ALA A 662 -22.19 -2.86 -32.30
N LEU A 663 -22.31 -1.54 -32.08
CA LEU A 663 -21.14 -0.71 -31.77
C LEU A 663 -20.56 -1.03 -30.38
N LYS A 664 -21.39 -1.32 -29.37
CA LYS A 664 -20.94 -1.75 -28.04
C LYS A 664 -20.16 -3.07 -28.10
N SER A 665 -20.64 -4.06 -28.83
CA SER A 665 -19.90 -5.32 -29.00
C SER A 665 -18.60 -5.13 -29.78
N THR A 666 -18.58 -4.22 -30.75
CA THR A 666 -17.35 -3.83 -31.49
C THR A 666 -16.33 -3.17 -30.57
N PHE A 667 -16.78 -2.30 -29.65
CA PHE A 667 -15.93 -1.73 -28.59
C PHE A 667 -15.36 -2.83 -27.69
N VAL A 668 -16.18 -3.81 -27.26
CA VAL A 668 -15.70 -4.92 -26.42
C VAL A 668 -14.60 -5.70 -27.13
N LEU A 669 -14.77 -6.01 -28.42
CA LEU A 669 -13.75 -6.67 -29.22
C LEU A 669 -12.43 -5.88 -29.27
N ALA A 670 -12.51 -4.56 -29.47
CA ALA A 670 -11.33 -3.69 -29.44
C ALA A 670 -10.68 -3.61 -28.05
N CYS A 671 -11.48 -3.55 -26.99
CA CYS A 671 -11.03 -3.50 -25.60
C CYS A 671 -10.34 -4.81 -25.15
N LEU A 672 -10.66 -5.93 -25.79
CA LEU A 672 -10.01 -7.23 -25.60
C LEU A 672 -8.71 -7.40 -26.39
N SER A 673 -8.27 -6.37 -27.13
CA SER A 673 -7.06 -6.43 -27.93
C SER A 673 -5.80 -6.72 -27.11
N PRO A 674 -4.78 -7.35 -27.73
CA PRO A 674 -3.54 -7.71 -27.03
C PRO A 674 -2.82 -6.52 -26.38
N SER A 675 -2.93 -5.32 -26.96
CA SER A 675 -2.32 -4.08 -26.45
C SER A 675 -3.00 -3.49 -25.20
N ILE A 676 -4.24 -3.88 -24.91
CA ILE A 676 -4.94 -3.60 -23.65
C ILE A 676 -4.71 -4.75 -22.66
N ALA A 677 -4.98 -5.98 -23.09
CA ALA A 677 -4.94 -7.17 -22.25
C ALA A 677 -3.52 -7.59 -21.82
N GLY A 678 -2.48 -7.15 -22.55
CA GLY A 678 -1.09 -7.53 -22.31
C GLY A 678 -0.80 -8.97 -22.70
N ILE A 679 -1.44 -9.47 -23.75
CA ILE A 679 -1.33 -10.88 -24.16
C ILE A 679 -0.59 -10.95 -25.50
N GLY A 680 0.73 -10.71 -25.46
CA GLY A 680 1.57 -10.62 -26.67
C GLY A 680 1.25 -9.40 -27.54
N GLN A 681 2.13 -9.03 -28.47
CA GLN A 681 1.80 -8.12 -29.56
C GLN A 681 2.24 -8.75 -30.87
#